data_AF-A0A524LLH7-F1
#
_entry.id   AF-A0A524LLH7-F1
#
_cell.length_a   1.000
_cell.length_b   1.000
_cell.length_c   1.000
_cell.angle_alpha   90.00
_cell.angle_beta   90.00
_cell.angle_gamma   90.00
#
_symmetry.space_group_name_H-M   'P 1'
#
loop_
_entity.id
_entity.type
_entity.pdbx_description
1 polymer ?
#
loop_
_entity_poly.entity_id
_entity_poly.type
_entity_poly.pdbx_seq_one_letter_code
_entity_poly.pdbx_strand_id
1 'polypeptide(L)'
;MSHSIPEKTIAPKRQRMLDMVLALGGLKEESTIPISKVKDELENLKTQLAPLTDAIIAFPDSYFEEFLEVVKKSNIVAEITEQAILKEAISNLEQVLSIVESAPLKALKKILTDAVSRMTEIDKPQDISVEIDMTATISTILDLISEIESVTDEFEKVAETEAESARSELEALVEFLEKVKGKIETDPDAALEEFQKIGSKTRYGPGLRAIAQVKRGKREGRIDDTQYNKLVNENLLTETNRGVILFILGKMGSKTVVQIGNLMQTSHQTIQTALVTMIQRGEVEMVGLDGDTPVFSRVLTETPNSTLLMKRIVQQVRGIAKSLEGETAVTINKFLRRLQALLERLQILGAYNEPLLSESINKLRETVDSVTESVLTAKTSEDAENLKLLISAGLEAFTRFRLKITLEKGPTLVSGTNVYGEKLDPEVYKTMMDTYLDNELERGTILVLIRELGPLTAHDLTERTNIPSERILRHLLRMKRDELLTIAGENHGYLLYDVLRTPSEAEITIQTVSNTILQLTKARKELETILSDLKAEDIGKLTGSLEIFSRSRDILTKVSVHGSIIAELILSEVEEKIQSSVLLALRTRAKLPSTRPKVSLDDLADVDVPSVLEEYKSQMGYAPLLGFGTIEWTHSRCLSCKSCELDCPEDAIKLTPVLRIPEMFEFTDEALDELPINRGLLYKTVKSLATTKPTDNIVLEKESPGFGSVEVDLWLCVACRTCVRRCPGPADGALVLDLKWSLPEVVRQITSQM
;
A
#
# COMPACT_ATOMS: atom_id res chain seq x y z
N MET A 1 -37.58 56.47 32.32
CA MET A 1 -36.12 56.31 32.39
C MET A 1 -35.71 55.51 31.18
N SER A 2 -35.07 56.14 30.20
CA SER A 2 -34.59 55.50 28.97
C SER A 2 -33.36 54.68 29.33
N HIS A 3 -33.54 53.38 29.54
CA HIS A 3 -32.43 52.44 29.55
C HIS A 3 -31.80 52.50 28.15
N SER A 4 -30.63 53.12 28.06
CA SER A 4 -29.74 52.96 26.90
C SER A 4 -29.51 51.46 26.70
N ILE A 5 -29.91 50.95 25.54
CA ILE A 5 -29.57 49.59 25.12
C ILE A 5 -28.04 49.50 25.21
N PRO A 6 -27.46 48.59 26.01
CA PRO A 6 -26.02 48.46 26.08
C PRO A 6 -25.48 48.16 24.69
N GLU A 7 -24.48 48.93 24.23
CA GLU A 7 -23.75 48.61 23.00
C GLU A 7 -23.27 47.15 23.11
N LYS A 8 -23.74 46.30 22.20
CA LYS A 8 -23.38 44.88 22.13
C LYS A 8 -21.91 44.76 21.72
N THR A 9 -21.00 44.79 22.68
CA THR A 9 -19.55 44.71 22.44
C THR A 9 -19.13 43.29 22.08
N ILE A 10 -18.48 43.11 20.93
CA ILE A 10 -17.95 41.81 20.47
C ILE A 10 -16.87 41.31 21.44
N ALA A 11 -16.83 39.99 21.66
CA ALA A 11 -15.71 39.34 22.34
C ALA A 11 -14.34 39.69 21.69
N PRO A 12 -13.32 40.13 22.45
CA PRO A 12 -12.05 40.63 21.89
C PRO A 12 -11.31 39.68 20.94
N LYS A 13 -11.46 38.37 21.16
CA LYS A 13 -10.86 37.33 20.31
C LYS A 13 -11.47 37.32 18.91
N ARG A 14 -12.79 37.53 18.82
CA ARG A 14 -13.53 37.57 17.56
C ARG A 14 -13.27 38.87 16.81
N GLN A 15 -13.17 40.00 17.54
CA GLN A 15 -12.75 41.28 16.97
C GLN A 15 -11.39 41.19 16.26
N ARG A 16 -10.38 40.59 16.91
CA ARG A 16 -9.03 40.45 16.30
C ARG A 16 -9.01 39.59 15.04
N MET A 17 -9.78 38.51 15.03
CA MET A 17 -9.89 37.66 13.85
C MET A 17 -10.68 38.36 12.74
N LEU A 18 -11.71 39.12 13.08
CA LEU A 18 -12.46 39.96 12.14
C LEU A 18 -11.56 41.02 11.51
N ASP A 19 -10.76 41.72 12.32
CA ASP A 19 -9.77 42.69 11.85
C ASP A 19 -8.76 42.04 10.90
N MET A 20 -8.34 40.80 11.21
CA MET A 20 -7.47 40.02 10.34
C MET A 20 -8.16 39.65 9.02
N VAL A 21 -9.41 39.20 9.04
CA VAL A 21 -10.19 38.86 7.83
C VAL A 21 -10.44 40.09 6.97
N LEU A 22 -10.81 41.23 7.57
CA LEU A 22 -11.01 42.50 6.86
C LEU A 22 -9.70 43.04 6.25
N ALA A 23 -8.58 42.88 6.95
CA ALA A 23 -7.25 43.23 6.45
C ALA A 23 -6.76 42.27 5.35
N LEU A 24 -7.07 40.98 5.45
CA LEU A 24 -6.73 40.00 4.43
C LEU A 24 -7.60 40.17 3.16
N GLY A 25 -8.90 40.43 3.34
CA GLY A 25 -9.89 40.63 2.28
C GLY A 25 -9.88 42.01 1.61
N GLY A 26 -9.07 42.96 2.07
CA GLY A 26 -8.92 44.28 1.44
C GLY A 26 -10.14 45.20 1.57
N LEU A 27 -10.98 44.99 2.58
CA LEU A 27 -12.24 45.73 2.79
C LEU A 27 -12.08 46.98 3.67
N LYS A 28 -10.86 47.26 4.15
CA LYS A 28 -10.53 48.48 4.90
C LYS A 28 -10.04 49.54 3.90
N GLU A 29 -10.65 50.72 3.86
CA GLU A 29 -10.19 51.83 3.02
C GLU A 29 -8.77 52.25 3.43
N GLU A 30 -7.75 51.77 2.70
CA GLU A 30 -6.41 52.33 2.77
C GLU A 30 -6.38 53.66 2.03
N SER A 31 -5.89 54.71 2.70
CA SER A 31 -5.76 56.06 2.16
C SER A 31 -5.13 56.05 0.76
N THR A 32 -5.84 56.62 -0.22
CA THR A 32 -5.41 56.70 -1.62
C THR A 32 -4.10 57.48 -1.75
N ILE A 33 -3.00 56.79 -2.04
CA ILE A 33 -1.72 57.43 -2.38
C ILE A 33 -1.87 58.11 -3.76
N PRO A 34 -1.45 59.38 -3.93
CA PRO A 34 -1.54 60.07 -5.21
C PRO A 34 -0.79 59.33 -6.34
N ILE A 35 -1.41 59.22 -7.51
CA ILE A 35 -0.86 58.53 -8.70
C ILE A 35 0.52 59.09 -9.11
N SER A 36 0.79 60.38 -8.86
CA SER A 36 2.10 60.99 -9.08
C SER A 36 3.21 60.35 -8.24
N LYS A 37 2.97 60.11 -6.95
CA LYS A 37 3.93 59.44 -6.06
C LYS A 37 4.17 57.98 -6.45
N VAL A 38 3.14 57.31 -6.97
CA VAL A 38 3.27 55.94 -7.50
C VAL A 38 4.21 55.91 -8.71
N LYS A 39 4.06 56.85 -9.64
CA LYS A 39 4.96 56.97 -10.79
C LYS A 39 6.39 57.31 -10.39
N ASP A 40 6.57 58.24 -9.45
CA ASP A 40 7.90 58.64 -8.97
C ASP A 40 8.66 57.46 -8.30
N GLU A 41 7.97 56.66 -7.48
CA GLU A 41 8.56 55.48 -6.85
C GLU A 41 8.85 54.35 -7.85
N LEU A 42 8.03 54.21 -8.91
CA LEU A 42 8.27 53.26 -10.01
C LEU A 42 9.50 53.63 -10.85
N GLU A 43 9.65 54.91 -11.23
CA GLU A 43 10.81 55.40 -11.97
C GLU A 43 12.10 55.31 -11.15
N ASN A 44 12.00 55.58 -9.84
CA ASN A 44 13.13 55.42 -8.92
C ASN A 44 13.54 53.95 -8.81
N LEU A 45 12.58 53.03 -8.69
CA LEU A 45 12.85 51.60 -8.68
C LEU A 45 13.51 51.14 -9.99
N LYS A 46 13.01 51.58 -11.15
CA LYS A 46 13.59 51.26 -12.45
C LYS A 46 15.05 51.74 -12.58
N THR A 47 15.32 52.97 -12.15
CA THR A 47 16.67 53.56 -12.18
C THR A 47 17.64 52.80 -11.28
N GLN A 48 17.19 52.37 -10.09
CA GLN A 48 18.04 51.63 -9.14
C GLN A 48 18.21 50.15 -9.51
N LEU A 49 17.23 49.52 -10.16
CA LEU A 49 17.33 48.13 -10.61
C LEU A 49 18.17 47.96 -11.88
N ALA A 50 18.16 48.93 -12.79
CA ALA A 50 18.88 48.85 -14.07
C ALA A 50 20.34 48.36 -13.94
N PRO A 51 21.21 48.95 -13.09
CA PRO A 51 22.61 48.52 -12.98
C PRO A 51 22.81 47.14 -12.34
N LEU A 52 21.80 46.60 -11.65
CA LEU A 52 21.86 45.29 -10.98
C LEU A 52 21.32 44.18 -11.87
N THR A 53 20.39 44.51 -12.75
CA THR A 53 19.60 43.52 -13.50
C THR A 53 20.45 42.77 -14.53
N ASP A 54 21.34 43.47 -15.25
CA ASP A 54 22.13 42.83 -16.31
C ASP A 54 22.97 41.66 -15.77
N ALA A 55 23.54 41.82 -14.57
CA ALA A 55 24.27 40.75 -13.89
C ALA A 55 23.35 39.61 -13.40
N ILE A 56 22.14 39.93 -12.94
CA ILE A 56 21.15 38.94 -12.48
C ILE A 56 20.61 38.11 -13.65
N ILE A 57 20.41 38.73 -14.81
CA ILE A 57 19.92 38.06 -16.02
C ILE A 57 21.02 37.21 -16.66
N ALA A 58 22.28 37.66 -16.60
CA ALA A 58 23.41 36.97 -17.22
C ALA A 58 23.94 35.78 -16.41
N PHE A 59 23.87 35.81 -15.07
CA PHE A 59 24.51 34.76 -14.25
C PHE A 59 24.03 33.34 -14.53
N PRO A 60 22.75 33.04 -14.85
CA PRO A 60 22.35 31.67 -15.13
C PRO A 60 23.16 31.10 -16.29
N ASP A 61 23.33 31.85 -17.38
CA ASP A 61 24.10 31.40 -18.55
C ASP A 61 25.57 31.16 -18.17
N SER A 62 26.19 32.08 -17.43
CA SER A 62 27.59 31.92 -16.97
C SER A 62 27.77 30.74 -16.01
N TYR A 63 26.81 30.51 -15.10
CA TYR A 63 26.81 29.35 -14.21
C TYR A 63 26.69 28.04 -15.01
N PHE A 64 25.81 27.98 -16.00
CA PHE A 64 25.61 26.76 -16.80
C PHE A 64 26.77 26.47 -17.75
N GLU A 65 27.51 27.49 -18.20
CA GLU A 65 28.79 27.30 -18.91
C GLU A 65 29.81 26.58 -18.03
N GLU A 66 30.05 27.07 -16.81
CA GLU A 66 30.96 26.41 -15.88
C GLU A 66 30.47 25.03 -15.45
N PHE A 67 29.17 24.89 -15.20
CA PHE A 67 28.55 23.61 -14.90
C PHE A 67 28.79 22.58 -16.00
N LEU A 68 28.59 22.96 -17.27
CA LEU A 68 28.82 22.08 -18.40
C LEU A 68 30.28 21.62 -18.49
N GLU A 69 31.24 22.53 -18.26
CA GLU A 69 32.66 22.17 -18.26
C GLU A 69 33.01 21.22 -17.12
N VAL A 70 32.43 21.42 -15.93
CA VAL A 70 32.55 20.48 -14.81
C VAL A 70 31.95 19.13 -15.19
N VAL A 71 30.75 19.08 -15.76
CA VAL A 71 30.08 17.84 -16.18
C VAL A 71 30.92 17.06 -17.19
N LYS A 72 31.50 17.73 -18.19
CA LYS A 72 32.39 17.10 -19.18
C LYS A 72 33.66 16.55 -18.55
N LYS A 73 34.29 17.32 -17.65
CA LYS A 73 35.58 16.98 -17.03
C LYS A 73 35.47 15.85 -16.00
N SER A 74 34.41 15.89 -15.19
CA SER A 74 34.15 14.93 -14.12
C SER A 74 33.43 13.66 -14.61
N ASN A 75 32.84 13.70 -15.81
CA ASN A 75 32.07 12.62 -16.37
C ASN A 75 30.94 12.12 -15.44
N ILE A 76 30.34 13.01 -14.63
CA ILE A 76 29.30 12.65 -13.64
C ILE A 76 28.10 11.94 -14.25
N VAL A 77 27.85 12.16 -15.54
CA VAL A 77 26.73 11.54 -16.26
C VAL A 77 26.92 10.02 -16.37
N ALA A 78 28.17 9.53 -16.36
CA ALA A 78 28.45 8.10 -16.33
C ALA A 78 28.20 7.47 -14.94
N GLU A 79 28.11 8.28 -13.88
CA GLU A 79 27.80 7.82 -12.52
C GLU A 79 26.27 7.72 -12.29
N ILE A 80 25.45 8.16 -13.25
CA ILE A 80 24.00 8.12 -13.15
C ILE A 80 23.50 6.75 -13.61
N THR A 81 22.82 6.07 -12.69
CA THR A 81 22.33 4.71 -12.91
C THR A 81 20.88 4.66 -13.35
N GLU A 82 20.11 5.71 -13.06
CA GLU A 82 18.67 5.71 -13.27
C GLU A 82 18.25 6.47 -14.54
N GLN A 83 17.61 5.75 -15.45
CA GLN A 83 17.15 6.31 -16.72
C GLN A 83 16.01 7.34 -16.51
N ALA A 84 15.19 7.18 -15.48
CA ALA A 84 14.07 8.09 -15.18
C ALA A 84 14.55 9.50 -14.84
N ILE A 85 15.60 9.64 -14.01
CA ILE A 85 16.20 10.93 -13.65
C ILE A 85 16.78 11.62 -14.89
N LEU A 86 17.44 10.87 -15.78
CA LEU A 86 17.93 11.40 -17.04
C LEU A 86 16.79 11.88 -17.95
N LYS A 87 15.69 11.11 -18.04
CA LYS A 87 14.50 11.47 -18.83
C LYS A 87 13.81 12.73 -18.27
N GLU A 88 13.66 12.84 -16.96
CA GLU A 88 13.11 14.03 -16.30
C GLU A 88 13.99 15.26 -16.57
N ALA A 89 15.32 15.13 -16.37
CA ALA A 89 16.27 16.21 -16.63
C ALA A 89 16.26 16.64 -18.12
N ILE A 90 16.17 15.69 -19.06
CA ILE A 90 16.01 15.98 -20.49
C ILE A 90 14.69 16.72 -20.76
N SER A 91 13.58 16.28 -20.17
CA SER A 91 12.28 16.95 -20.33
C SER A 91 12.30 18.39 -19.81
N ASN A 92 12.92 18.63 -18.65
CA ASN A 92 13.12 19.97 -18.11
C ASN A 92 13.97 20.83 -19.03
N LEU A 93 15.07 20.30 -19.57
CA LEU A 93 15.91 21.01 -20.54
C LEU A 93 15.18 21.28 -21.87
N GLU A 94 14.29 20.39 -22.31
CA GLU A 94 13.45 20.61 -23.49
C GLU A 94 12.46 21.74 -23.29
N GLN A 95 11.81 21.78 -22.13
CA GLN A 95 10.96 22.91 -21.76
C GLN A 95 11.75 24.22 -21.74
N VAL A 96 12.95 24.23 -21.16
CA VAL A 96 13.82 25.42 -21.14
C VAL A 96 14.20 25.85 -22.55
N LEU A 97 14.65 24.93 -23.40
CA LEU A 97 15.06 25.20 -24.78
C LEU A 97 13.92 25.67 -25.69
N SER A 98 12.66 25.39 -25.33
CA SER A 98 11.50 25.97 -25.99
C SER A 98 11.27 27.46 -25.68
N ILE A 99 11.89 27.94 -24.58
CA ILE A 99 11.73 29.32 -24.08
C ILE A 99 12.96 30.16 -24.44
N VAL A 100 14.17 29.63 -24.27
CA VAL A 100 15.45 30.35 -24.47
C VAL A 100 16.44 29.49 -25.25
N GLU A 101 17.10 30.07 -26.25
CA GLU A 101 18.23 29.43 -26.91
C GLU A 101 19.51 29.59 -26.09
N SER A 102 20.09 28.48 -25.63
CA SER A 102 21.36 28.49 -24.90
C SER A 102 22.25 27.34 -25.37
N ALA A 103 23.45 27.67 -25.86
CA ALA A 103 24.41 26.68 -26.36
C ALA A 103 24.88 25.68 -25.28
N PRO A 104 25.18 26.11 -24.03
CA PRO A 104 25.50 25.19 -22.94
C PRO A 104 24.39 24.18 -22.65
N LEU A 105 23.13 24.59 -22.72
CA LEU A 105 21.98 23.71 -22.42
C LEU A 105 21.70 22.73 -23.54
N LYS A 106 21.87 23.15 -24.81
CA LYS A 106 21.83 22.25 -25.96
C LYS A 106 22.93 21.17 -25.83
N ALA A 107 24.12 21.57 -25.41
CA ALA A 107 25.23 20.65 -25.18
C ALA A 107 24.97 19.70 -23.99
N LEU A 108 24.45 20.21 -22.87
CA LEU A 108 24.09 19.37 -21.71
C LEU A 108 22.99 18.37 -22.08
N LYS A 109 21.92 18.82 -22.76
CA LYS A 109 20.86 17.95 -23.27
C LYS A 109 21.47 16.85 -24.13
N LYS A 110 22.36 17.19 -25.07
CA LYS A 110 23.04 16.21 -25.91
C LYS A 110 23.81 15.18 -25.08
N ILE A 111 24.59 15.60 -24.08
CA ILE A 111 25.34 14.68 -23.20
C ILE A 111 24.39 13.73 -22.46
N LEU A 112 23.27 14.23 -21.93
CA LEU A 112 22.27 13.40 -21.23
C LEU A 112 21.56 12.45 -22.22
N THR A 113 21.20 12.91 -23.42
CA THR A 113 20.63 12.07 -24.46
C THR A 113 21.61 11.00 -24.93
N ASP A 114 22.89 11.33 -25.15
CA ASP A 114 23.94 10.38 -25.50
C ASP A 114 24.18 9.37 -24.38
N ALA A 115 23.99 9.74 -23.11
CA ALA A 115 24.03 8.80 -21.98
C ALA A 115 22.84 7.85 -21.98
N VAL A 116 21.61 8.36 -22.18
CA VAL A 116 20.42 7.51 -22.35
C VAL A 116 20.59 6.57 -23.55
N SER A 117 21.09 7.07 -24.69
CA SER A 117 21.36 6.28 -25.88
C SER A 117 22.41 5.20 -25.62
N ARG A 118 23.49 5.50 -24.89
CA ARG A 118 24.50 4.49 -24.50
C ARG A 118 23.92 3.44 -23.56
N MET A 119 23.06 3.82 -22.62
CA MET A 119 22.33 2.88 -21.77
C MET A 119 21.40 1.96 -22.59
N THR A 120 20.96 2.39 -23.79
CA THR A 120 20.19 1.59 -24.75
C THR A 120 21.02 0.92 -25.87
N GLU A 121 22.30 1.27 -26.07
CA GLU A 121 23.14 0.77 -27.18
C GLU A 121 24.15 -0.33 -26.79
N ILE A 122 24.34 -0.61 -25.49
CA ILE A 122 25.16 -1.76 -25.02
C ILE A 122 24.54 -3.13 -25.46
N ASP A 123 23.37 -3.11 -26.10
CA ASP A 123 22.57 -4.26 -26.58
C ASP A 123 22.91 -4.79 -27.99
N LYS A 124 24.08 -4.50 -28.57
CA LYS A 124 24.51 -5.17 -29.82
C LYS A 124 25.73 -6.08 -29.62
N PRO A 125 25.53 -7.39 -29.41
CA PRO A 125 26.61 -8.37 -29.45
C PRO A 125 27.03 -8.68 -30.90
N GLN A 126 28.33 -8.88 -31.09
CA GLN A 126 28.91 -9.40 -32.33
C GLN A 126 28.47 -10.85 -32.57
N ASP A 127 27.93 -11.10 -33.75
CA ASP A 127 27.49 -12.41 -34.24
C ASP A 127 28.63 -13.45 -34.25
N ILE A 128 28.45 -14.51 -33.46
CA ILE A 128 29.04 -15.83 -33.73
C ILE A 128 27.91 -16.86 -33.54
N SER A 129 27.16 -17.13 -34.59
CA SER A 129 26.14 -18.18 -34.60
C SER A 129 26.76 -19.53 -34.97
N VAL A 130 26.60 -20.53 -34.11
CA VAL A 130 26.73 -21.95 -34.47
C VAL A 130 25.31 -22.49 -34.69
N GLU A 131 24.98 -22.88 -35.92
CA GLU A 131 23.71 -23.54 -36.24
C GLU A 131 23.68 -24.96 -35.64
N ILE A 132 22.71 -25.23 -34.77
CA ILE A 132 22.38 -26.58 -34.29
C ILE A 132 21.01 -26.97 -34.86
N ASP A 133 20.93 -28.19 -35.42
CA ASP A 133 19.70 -28.77 -35.98
C ASP A 133 18.70 -29.13 -34.87
N MET A 134 17.82 -28.17 -34.56
CA MET A 134 16.75 -28.27 -33.55
C MET A 134 15.80 -29.45 -33.76
N THR A 135 15.67 -29.96 -34.99
CA THR A 135 14.71 -31.03 -35.32
C THR A 135 15.15 -32.39 -34.76
N ALA A 136 16.46 -32.69 -34.77
CA ALA A 136 17.02 -33.92 -34.24
C ALA A 136 17.05 -33.96 -32.70
N THR A 137 17.27 -32.81 -32.06
CA THR A 137 17.27 -32.69 -30.60
C THR A 137 15.86 -32.87 -30.03
N ILE A 138 14.86 -32.34 -30.73
CA ILE A 138 13.44 -32.47 -30.36
C ILE A 138 12.97 -33.94 -30.39
N SER A 139 13.37 -34.74 -31.39
CA SER A 139 13.00 -36.17 -31.41
C SER A 139 13.63 -36.93 -30.24
N THR A 140 14.89 -36.61 -29.92
CA THR A 140 15.61 -37.25 -28.80
C THR A 140 14.93 -36.97 -27.45
N ILE A 141 14.44 -35.75 -27.23
CA ILE A 141 13.67 -35.41 -26.02
C ILE A 141 12.36 -36.22 -25.95
N LEU A 142 11.66 -36.38 -27.09
CA LEU A 142 10.42 -37.16 -27.16
C LEU A 142 10.61 -38.64 -26.85
N ASP A 143 11.69 -39.22 -27.33
CA ASP A 143 12.04 -40.62 -27.07
C ASP A 143 12.36 -40.82 -25.58
N LEU A 144 13.15 -39.92 -24.99
CA LEU A 144 13.48 -39.94 -23.56
C LEU A 144 12.24 -39.75 -22.66
N ILE A 145 11.31 -38.86 -23.03
CA ILE A 145 10.04 -38.70 -22.30
C ILE A 145 9.24 -40.01 -22.34
N SER A 146 9.19 -40.67 -23.49
CA SER A 146 8.42 -41.91 -23.66
C SER A 146 9.07 -43.08 -22.90
N GLU A 147 10.40 -43.12 -22.83
CA GLU A 147 11.15 -44.06 -21.99
C GLU A 147 10.85 -43.85 -20.50
N ILE A 148 10.86 -42.60 -20.03
CA ILE A 148 10.52 -42.24 -18.64
C ILE A 148 9.07 -42.57 -18.32
N GLU A 149 8.13 -42.34 -19.24
CA GLU A 149 6.73 -42.76 -19.12
C GLU A 149 6.61 -44.27 -18.94
N SER A 150 7.30 -45.07 -19.77
CA SER A 150 7.27 -46.53 -19.66
C SER A 150 7.79 -47.03 -18.31
N VAL A 151 8.89 -46.46 -17.80
CA VAL A 151 9.43 -46.85 -16.49
C VAL A 151 8.50 -46.41 -15.35
N THR A 152 7.88 -45.24 -15.47
CA THR A 152 6.89 -44.74 -14.50
C THR A 152 5.64 -45.62 -14.47
N ASP A 153 5.16 -46.09 -15.62
CA ASP A 153 4.05 -47.06 -15.73
C ASP A 153 4.38 -48.38 -15.02
N GLU A 154 5.62 -48.86 -15.11
CA GLU A 154 6.07 -50.06 -14.38
C GLU A 154 6.07 -49.84 -12.87
N PHE A 155 6.49 -48.67 -12.40
CA PHE A 155 6.42 -48.33 -10.98
C PHE A 155 5.00 -48.25 -10.44
N GLU A 156 4.08 -47.67 -11.20
CA GLU A 156 2.66 -47.63 -10.84
C GLU A 156 2.07 -49.05 -10.75
N LYS A 157 2.42 -49.94 -11.69
CA LYS A 157 2.00 -51.36 -11.62
C LYS A 157 2.57 -52.07 -10.39
N VAL A 158 3.85 -51.88 -10.08
CA VAL A 158 4.46 -52.46 -8.87
C VAL A 158 3.74 -51.93 -7.62
N ALA A 159 3.54 -50.61 -7.52
CA ALA A 159 2.82 -50.00 -6.41
C ALA A 159 1.38 -50.50 -6.28
N GLU A 160 0.69 -50.75 -7.40
CA GLU A 160 -0.66 -51.34 -7.42
C GLU A 160 -0.65 -52.77 -6.90
N THR A 161 0.30 -53.61 -7.33
CA THR A 161 0.43 -54.99 -6.82
C THR A 161 0.78 -55.04 -5.32
N GLU A 162 1.63 -54.12 -4.84
CA GLU A 162 1.95 -53.99 -3.42
C GLU A 162 0.71 -53.54 -2.63
N ALA A 163 -0.05 -52.59 -3.15
CA ALA A 163 -1.30 -52.13 -2.55
C ALA A 163 -2.35 -53.25 -2.47
N GLU A 164 -2.47 -54.09 -3.51
CA GLU A 164 -3.34 -55.28 -3.49
C GLU A 164 -2.89 -56.29 -2.44
N SER A 165 -1.58 -56.54 -2.31
CA SER A 165 -1.05 -57.44 -1.28
C SER A 165 -1.35 -56.94 0.15
N ALA A 166 -1.26 -55.63 0.36
CA ALA A 166 -1.53 -54.97 1.64
C ALA A 166 -3.03 -54.90 1.99
N ARG A 167 -3.92 -55.11 1.02
CA ARG A 167 -5.38 -55.03 1.22
C ARG A 167 -5.90 -56.06 2.22
N SER A 168 -5.39 -57.29 2.16
CA SER A 168 -5.77 -58.35 3.11
C SER A 168 -5.35 -58.03 4.55
N GLU A 169 -4.19 -57.41 4.73
CA GLU A 169 -3.72 -56.93 6.04
C GLU A 169 -4.58 -55.77 6.55
N LEU A 170 -4.98 -54.85 5.66
CA LEU A 170 -5.87 -53.75 5.99
C LEU A 170 -7.26 -54.24 6.42
N GLU A 171 -7.85 -55.20 5.70
CA GLU A 171 -9.15 -55.78 6.06
C GLU A 171 -9.12 -56.36 7.48
N ALA A 172 -8.04 -57.06 7.83
CA ALA A 172 -7.85 -57.54 9.20
C ALA A 172 -7.74 -56.38 10.20
N LEU A 173 -7.00 -55.30 9.89
CA LEU A 173 -6.88 -54.11 10.75
C LEU A 173 -8.23 -53.42 10.97
N VAL A 174 -9.04 -53.28 9.93
CA VAL A 174 -10.38 -52.69 10.00
C VAL A 174 -11.32 -53.57 10.84
N GLU A 175 -11.24 -54.90 10.69
CA GLU A 175 -12.01 -55.83 11.54
C GLU A 175 -11.62 -55.71 13.03
N PHE A 176 -10.33 -55.56 13.34
CA PHE A 176 -9.90 -55.29 14.72
C PHE A 176 -10.40 -53.93 15.21
N LEU A 177 -10.37 -52.89 14.37
CA LEU A 177 -10.85 -51.56 14.72
C LEU A 177 -12.36 -51.58 15.08
N GLU A 178 -13.18 -52.29 14.30
CA GLU A 178 -14.61 -52.46 14.60
C GLU A 178 -14.85 -53.26 15.90
N LYS A 179 -14.07 -54.33 16.13
CA LYS A 179 -14.12 -55.06 17.41
C LYS A 179 -13.77 -54.17 18.60
N VAL A 180 -12.84 -53.22 18.43
CA VAL A 180 -12.48 -52.29 19.49
C VAL A 180 -13.62 -51.29 19.75
N LYS A 181 -14.19 -50.68 18.70
CA LYS A 181 -15.33 -49.76 18.83
C LYS A 181 -16.49 -50.41 19.60
N GLY A 182 -16.78 -51.68 19.35
CA GLY A 182 -17.84 -52.41 20.06
C GLY A 182 -17.55 -52.74 21.54
N LYS A 183 -16.27 -52.71 21.97
CA LYS A 183 -15.86 -53.02 23.36
C LYS A 183 -15.50 -51.80 24.18
N ILE A 184 -15.27 -50.65 23.54
CA ILE A 184 -14.65 -49.48 24.17
C ILE A 184 -15.46 -48.91 25.34
N GLU A 185 -16.79 -49.05 25.30
CA GLU A 185 -17.70 -48.59 26.35
C GLU A 185 -18.00 -49.66 27.40
N THR A 186 -17.94 -50.94 27.02
CA THR A 186 -18.35 -52.07 27.89
C THR A 186 -17.18 -52.73 28.62
N ASP A 187 -16.01 -52.80 27.99
CA ASP A 187 -14.79 -53.41 28.53
C ASP A 187 -13.54 -52.65 28.02
N PRO A 188 -13.21 -51.52 28.68
CA PRO A 188 -12.09 -50.66 28.28
C PRO A 188 -10.73 -51.34 28.40
N ASP A 189 -10.58 -52.35 29.27
CA ASP A 189 -9.34 -53.12 29.42
C ASP A 189 -9.11 -54.06 28.23
N ALA A 190 -10.16 -54.78 27.80
CA ALA A 190 -10.09 -55.58 26.58
C ALA A 190 -9.90 -54.71 25.32
N ALA A 191 -10.54 -53.54 25.24
CA ALA A 191 -10.34 -52.59 24.16
C ALA A 191 -8.87 -52.11 24.08
N LEU A 192 -8.24 -51.86 25.24
CA LEU A 192 -6.85 -51.46 25.33
C LEU A 192 -5.85 -52.53 24.86
N GLU A 193 -6.16 -53.81 25.06
CA GLU A 193 -5.36 -54.92 24.51
C GLU A 193 -5.48 -55.02 22.99
N GLU A 194 -6.69 -54.84 22.45
CA GLU A 194 -6.91 -54.84 20.99
C GLU A 194 -6.22 -53.63 20.33
N PHE A 195 -6.26 -52.45 20.95
CA PHE A 195 -5.49 -51.29 20.49
C PHE A 195 -3.99 -51.58 20.39
N GLN A 196 -3.42 -52.32 21.35
CA GLN A 196 -2.02 -52.71 21.31
C GLN A 196 -1.69 -53.64 20.13
N LYS A 197 -2.60 -54.58 19.81
CA LYS A 197 -2.45 -55.45 18.64
C LYS A 197 -2.46 -54.64 17.35
N ILE A 198 -3.40 -53.71 17.19
CA ILE A 198 -3.45 -52.82 16.02
C ILE A 198 -2.17 -51.99 15.92
N GLY A 199 -1.75 -51.33 17.01
CA GLY A 199 -0.54 -50.52 17.05
C GLY A 199 0.73 -51.30 16.68
N SER A 200 0.80 -52.59 17.07
CA SER A 200 1.93 -53.45 16.71
C SER A 200 1.97 -53.81 15.22
N LYS A 201 0.80 -53.99 14.59
CA LYS A 201 0.66 -54.31 13.17
C LYS A 201 0.93 -53.08 12.29
N THR A 202 0.40 -51.93 12.68
CA THR A 202 0.64 -50.66 11.98
C THR A 202 2.03 -50.09 12.23
N ARG A 203 2.75 -50.60 13.25
CA ARG A 203 4.05 -50.09 13.73
C ARG A 203 4.02 -48.59 14.06
N TYR A 204 2.85 -48.08 14.44
CA TYR A 204 2.67 -46.66 14.75
C TYR A 204 3.18 -46.33 16.16
N GLY A 205 4.41 -45.81 16.22
CA GLY A 205 5.12 -45.49 17.46
C GLY A 205 4.37 -44.57 18.43
N PRO A 206 3.78 -43.43 17.97
CA PRO A 206 3.00 -42.55 18.85
C PRO A 206 1.82 -43.27 19.51
N GLY A 207 1.06 -44.07 18.76
CA GLY A 207 -0.04 -44.87 19.31
C GLY A 207 0.42 -45.90 20.35
N LEU A 208 1.50 -46.64 20.06
CA LEU A 208 2.07 -47.60 21.02
C LEU A 208 2.55 -46.92 22.31
N ARG A 209 3.14 -45.73 22.22
CA ARG A 209 3.54 -44.93 23.40
C ARG A 209 2.33 -44.47 24.19
N ALA A 210 1.27 -43.98 23.54
CA ALA A 210 0.04 -43.56 24.19
C ALA A 210 -0.61 -44.73 24.96
N ILE A 211 -0.70 -45.91 24.33
CA ILE A 211 -1.22 -47.13 24.97
C ILE A 211 -0.38 -47.50 26.20
N ALA A 212 0.95 -47.47 26.10
CA ALA A 212 1.84 -47.78 27.22
C ALA A 212 1.69 -46.80 28.39
N GLN A 213 1.52 -45.50 28.09
CA GLN A 213 1.30 -44.46 29.09
C GLN A 213 -0.03 -44.63 29.82
N VAL A 214 -1.11 -44.92 29.08
CA VAL A 214 -2.44 -45.17 29.66
C VAL A 214 -2.44 -46.42 30.54
N LYS A 215 -1.84 -47.53 30.08
CA LYS A 215 -1.65 -48.76 30.89
C LYS A 215 -0.89 -48.50 32.18
N ARG A 216 0.20 -47.73 32.10
CA ARG A 216 1.04 -47.39 33.26
C ARG A 216 0.29 -46.48 34.23
N GLY A 217 -0.40 -45.46 33.73
CA GLY A 217 -1.18 -44.52 34.53
C GLY A 217 -2.29 -45.19 35.33
N LYS A 218 -3.04 -46.13 34.72
CA LYS A 218 -4.04 -46.94 35.43
C LYS A 218 -3.41 -47.85 36.49
N ARG A 219 -2.33 -48.57 36.14
CA ARG A 219 -1.64 -49.49 37.07
C ARG A 219 -1.10 -48.78 38.31
N GLU A 220 -0.58 -47.57 38.13
CA GLU A 220 0.00 -46.77 39.20
C GLU A 220 -1.03 -45.92 39.96
N GLY A 221 -2.33 -46.02 39.62
CA GLY A 221 -3.40 -45.26 40.25
C GLY A 221 -3.32 -43.75 39.99
N ARG A 222 -2.59 -43.32 38.96
CA ARG A 222 -2.44 -41.89 38.58
C ARG A 222 -3.62 -41.36 37.77
N ILE A 223 -4.46 -42.26 37.24
CA ILE A 223 -5.62 -41.96 36.41
C ILE A 223 -6.80 -42.69 37.02
N ASP A 224 -7.88 -41.98 37.34
CA ASP A 224 -9.13 -42.60 37.82
C ASP A 224 -9.89 -43.31 36.68
N ASP A 225 -10.88 -44.12 37.03
CA ASP A 225 -11.63 -44.92 36.06
C ASP A 225 -12.40 -44.05 35.04
N THR A 226 -12.86 -42.86 35.43
CA THR A 226 -13.59 -41.97 34.51
C THR A 226 -12.66 -41.38 33.45
N GLN A 227 -11.48 -40.93 33.87
CA GLN A 227 -10.45 -40.39 32.99
C GLN A 227 -9.82 -41.51 32.15
N TYR A 228 -9.68 -42.72 32.70
CA TYR A 228 -9.23 -43.90 31.96
C TYR A 228 -10.17 -44.22 30.79
N ASN A 229 -11.47 -44.32 31.07
CA ASN A 229 -12.48 -44.61 30.05
C ASN A 229 -12.49 -43.55 28.95
N LYS A 230 -12.37 -42.26 29.32
CA LYS A 230 -12.26 -41.16 28.35
C LYS A 230 -11.01 -41.28 27.47
N LEU A 231 -9.85 -41.56 28.06
CA LEU A 231 -8.59 -41.70 27.32
C LEU A 231 -8.62 -42.89 26.36
N VAL A 232 -9.23 -44.01 26.78
CA VAL A 232 -9.41 -45.18 25.92
C VAL A 232 -10.38 -44.88 24.79
N ASN A 233 -11.53 -44.26 25.08
CA ASN A 233 -12.59 -44.00 24.09
C ASN A 233 -12.20 -42.95 23.05
N GLU A 234 -11.64 -41.81 23.48
CA GLU A 234 -11.35 -40.69 22.58
C GLU A 234 -9.92 -40.73 22.05
N ASN A 235 -8.93 -40.72 22.95
CA ASN A 235 -7.53 -40.54 22.56
C ASN A 235 -6.96 -41.76 21.85
N LEU A 236 -7.13 -42.95 22.42
CA LEU A 236 -6.55 -44.17 21.82
C LEU A 236 -7.24 -44.57 20.53
N LEU A 237 -8.55 -44.36 20.41
CA LEU A 237 -9.26 -44.55 19.14
C LEU A 237 -8.71 -43.62 18.06
N THR A 238 -8.46 -42.36 18.41
CA THR A 238 -7.87 -41.38 17.48
C THR A 238 -6.46 -41.78 17.05
N GLU A 239 -5.58 -42.15 17.99
CA GLU A 239 -4.21 -42.59 17.65
C GLU A 239 -4.21 -43.90 16.84
N THR A 240 -5.19 -44.76 17.07
CA THR A 240 -5.34 -46.01 16.31
C THR A 240 -5.78 -45.72 14.88
N ASN A 241 -6.74 -44.83 14.69
CA ASN A 241 -7.14 -44.35 13.36
C ASN A 241 -5.95 -43.76 12.60
N ARG A 242 -5.13 -42.92 13.26
CA ARG A 242 -3.89 -42.40 12.64
C ARG A 242 -2.93 -43.50 12.24
N GLY A 243 -2.74 -44.52 13.08
CA GLY A 243 -1.91 -45.67 12.76
C GLY A 243 -2.39 -46.44 11.52
N VAL A 244 -3.71 -46.63 11.37
CA VAL A 244 -4.29 -47.28 10.18
C VAL A 244 -4.17 -46.38 8.94
N ILE A 245 -4.39 -45.07 9.07
CA ILE A 245 -4.16 -44.11 7.98
C ILE A 245 -2.70 -44.17 7.51
N LEU A 246 -1.75 -44.17 8.44
CA LEU A 246 -0.32 -44.25 8.12
C LEU A 246 0.05 -45.59 7.47
N PHE A 247 -0.61 -46.68 7.87
CA PHE A 247 -0.48 -47.98 7.20
C PHE A 247 -0.96 -47.90 5.75
N ILE A 248 -2.15 -47.33 5.51
CA ILE A 248 -2.69 -47.14 4.15
C ILE A 248 -1.73 -46.29 3.32
N LEU A 249 -1.32 -45.13 3.82
CA LEU A 249 -0.43 -44.22 3.10
C LEU A 249 0.97 -44.82 2.88
N GLY A 250 1.43 -45.68 3.79
CA GLY A 250 2.74 -46.33 3.71
C GLY A 250 2.78 -47.61 2.85
N LYS A 251 1.65 -48.28 2.63
CA LYS A 251 1.57 -49.57 1.93
C LYS A 251 0.72 -49.57 0.67
N MET A 252 -0.21 -48.63 0.55
CA MET A 252 -1.14 -48.51 -0.57
C MET A 252 -0.96 -47.20 -1.34
N GLY A 253 0.08 -46.44 -1.01
CA GLY A 253 0.45 -45.18 -1.62
C GLY A 253 -0.44 -44.00 -1.21
N SER A 254 -0.23 -42.88 -1.89
CA SER A 254 -0.95 -41.64 -1.66
C SER A 254 -2.46 -41.78 -1.94
N LYS A 255 -3.32 -41.23 -1.07
CA LYS A 255 -4.78 -41.37 -1.15
C LYS A 255 -5.53 -40.09 -0.73
N THR A 256 -6.74 -39.91 -1.24
CA THR A 256 -7.65 -38.84 -0.81
C THR A 256 -8.40 -39.22 0.47
N VAL A 257 -9.01 -38.23 1.15
CA VAL A 257 -9.86 -38.46 2.33
C VAL A 257 -10.97 -39.48 2.05
N VAL A 258 -11.59 -39.41 0.87
CA VAL A 258 -12.69 -40.29 0.46
C VAL A 258 -12.19 -41.72 0.28
N GLN A 259 -11.05 -41.89 -0.40
CA GLN A 259 -10.44 -43.20 -0.61
C GLN A 259 -10.07 -43.86 0.72
N ILE A 260 -9.43 -43.12 1.64
CA ILE A 260 -9.08 -43.61 2.98
C ILE A 260 -10.34 -43.96 3.78
N GLY A 261 -11.38 -43.13 3.72
CA GLY A 261 -12.66 -43.37 4.42
C GLY A 261 -13.34 -44.66 3.95
N ASN A 262 -13.37 -44.90 2.63
CA ASN A 262 -13.91 -46.12 2.06
C ASN A 262 -13.09 -47.36 2.48
N LEU A 263 -11.77 -47.25 2.46
CA LEU A 263 -10.85 -48.31 2.87
C LEU A 263 -10.96 -48.65 4.36
N MET A 264 -11.14 -47.65 5.22
CA MET A 264 -11.29 -47.83 6.67
C MET A 264 -12.74 -48.08 7.13
N GLN A 265 -13.71 -48.06 6.22
CA GLN A 265 -15.15 -48.11 6.53
C GLN A 265 -15.54 -47.10 7.62
N THR A 266 -14.96 -45.90 7.56
CA THR A 266 -15.09 -44.86 8.59
C THR A 266 -15.48 -43.53 7.95
N SER A 267 -16.20 -42.68 8.68
CA SER A 267 -16.71 -41.41 8.14
C SER A 267 -15.60 -40.48 7.66
N HIS A 268 -15.84 -39.80 6.54
CA HIS A 268 -14.87 -38.86 5.95
C HIS A 268 -14.44 -37.76 6.93
N GLN A 269 -15.36 -37.30 7.79
CA GLN A 269 -15.08 -36.28 8.80
C GLN A 269 -14.06 -36.74 9.85
N THR A 270 -14.13 -38.02 10.26
CA THR A 270 -13.16 -38.60 11.20
C THR A 270 -11.78 -38.69 10.56
N ILE A 271 -11.73 -39.13 9.30
CA ILE A 271 -10.47 -39.21 8.52
C ILE A 271 -9.88 -37.81 8.32
N GLN A 272 -10.69 -36.82 7.94
CA GLN A 272 -10.24 -35.45 7.76
C GLN A 272 -9.69 -34.86 9.06
N THR A 273 -10.37 -35.08 10.19
CA THR A 273 -9.90 -34.62 11.50
C THR A 273 -8.56 -35.27 11.87
N ALA A 274 -8.42 -36.58 11.63
CA ALA A 274 -7.17 -37.30 11.83
C ALA A 274 -6.04 -36.76 10.94
N LEU A 275 -6.28 -36.58 9.64
CA LEU A 275 -5.30 -36.06 8.69
C LEU A 275 -4.84 -34.64 9.04
N VAL A 276 -5.75 -33.73 9.40
CA VAL A 276 -5.39 -32.36 9.84
C VAL A 276 -4.42 -32.40 11.01
N THR A 277 -4.70 -33.25 12.01
CA THR A 277 -3.80 -33.39 13.16
C THR A 277 -2.48 -34.09 12.82
N MET A 278 -2.47 -35.01 11.84
CA MET A 278 -1.25 -35.66 11.36
C MET A 278 -0.37 -34.68 10.56
N ILE A 279 -0.96 -33.76 9.80
CA ILE A 279 -0.23 -32.67 9.12
C ILE A 279 0.44 -31.76 10.16
N GLN A 280 -0.28 -31.38 11.21
CA GLN A 280 0.27 -30.56 12.30
C GLN A 280 1.43 -31.26 13.03
N ARG A 281 1.46 -32.60 13.03
CA ARG A 281 2.53 -33.42 13.60
C ARG A 281 3.64 -33.74 12.61
N GLY A 282 3.54 -33.32 11.34
CA GLY A 282 4.50 -33.65 10.29
C GLY A 282 4.52 -35.13 9.91
N GLU A 283 3.44 -35.87 10.13
CA GLU A 283 3.37 -37.31 9.81
C GLU A 283 2.86 -37.58 8.38
N VAL A 284 2.04 -36.66 7.85
CA VAL A 284 1.48 -36.72 6.49
C VAL A 284 1.52 -35.34 5.85
N GLU A 285 1.61 -35.30 4.53
CA GLU A 285 1.59 -34.07 3.74
C GLU A 285 0.62 -34.18 2.57
N MET A 286 0.21 -33.02 2.04
CA MET A 286 -0.58 -32.94 0.81
C MET A 286 0.39 -32.91 -0.38
N VAL A 287 0.36 -33.96 -1.20
CA VAL A 287 1.31 -34.14 -2.32
C VAL A 287 0.76 -33.68 -3.67
N GLY A 288 -0.55 -33.49 -3.79
CA GLY A 288 -1.19 -33.07 -5.04
C GLY A 288 -2.71 -33.06 -4.96
N LEU A 289 -3.35 -32.97 -6.13
CA LEU A 289 -4.79 -33.03 -6.30
C LEU A 289 -5.15 -34.18 -7.25
N ASP A 290 -6.17 -34.94 -6.91
CA ASP A 290 -6.84 -35.90 -7.80
C ASP A 290 -8.18 -35.27 -8.19
N GLY A 291 -8.23 -34.66 -9.37
CA GLY A 291 -9.28 -33.70 -9.74
C GLY A 291 -9.25 -32.47 -8.83
N ASP A 292 -10.34 -32.23 -8.10
CA ASP A 292 -10.45 -31.14 -7.11
C ASP A 292 -10.19 -31.62 -5.67
N THR A 293 -9.79 -32.88 -5.48
CA THR A 293 -9.66 -33.48 -4.14
C THR A 293 -8.20 -33.59 -3.68
N PRO A 294 -7.84 -33.11 -2.47
CA PRO A 294 -6.48 -33.24 -1.94
C PRO A 294 -6.05 -34.70 -1.77
N VAL A 295 -4.87 -35.01 -2.30
CA VAL A 295 -4.18 -36.29 -2.13
C VAL A 295 -3.16 -36.17 -1.03
N PHE A 296 -3.23 -37.07 -0.06
CA PHE A 296 -2.31 -37.12 1.08
C PHE A 296 -1.33 -38.27 0.92
N SER A 297 -0.08 -38.04 1.31
CA SER A 297 0.95 -39.07 1.42
C SER A 297 1.60 -39.03 2.80
N ARG A 298 2.30 -40.11 3.14
CA ARG A 298 3.18 -40.11 4.31
C ARG A 298 4.35 -39.17 4.03
N VAL A 299 4.74 -38.36 5.01
CA VAL A 299 5.99 -37.57 4.88
C VAL A 299 7.16 -38.53 4.70
N LEU A 300 7.78 -38.49 3.52
CA LEU A 300 8.98 -39.24 3.21
C LEU A 300 10.18 -38.46 3.73
N THR A 301 11.15 -39.14 4.34
CA THR A 301 12.39 -38.51 4.82
C THR A 301 13.23 -37.98 3.65
N GLU A 302 13.10 -38.56 2.45
CA GLU A 302 13.83 -38.10 1.27
C GLU A 302 12.96 -38.22 0.02
N THR A 303 12.84 -37.13 -0.74
CA THR A 303 12.30 -37.16 -2.11
C THR A 303 13.37 -37.72 -3.05
N PRO A 304 13.07 -38.71 -3.91
CA PRO A 304 14.05 -39.26 -4.84
C PRO A 304 14.70 -38.17 -5.69
N ASN A 305 16.02 -38.24 -5.89
CA ASN A 305 16.76 -37.19 -6.61
C ASN A 305 16.32 -37.09 -8.08
N SER A 306 15.89 -38.21 -8.68
CA SER A 306 15.19 -38.27 -9.96
C SER A 306 13.96 -37.36 -10.04
N THR A 307 13.13 -37.27 -8.98
CA THR A 307 11.96 -36.37 -8.94
C THR A 307 12.39 -34.91 -8.89
N LEU A 308 13.44 -34.60 -8.13
CA LEU A 308 13.99 -33.24 -8.01
C LEU A 308 14.62 -32.77 -9.33
N LEU A 309 15.35 -33.65 -10.00
CA LEU A 309 15.91 -33.40 -11.33
C LEU A 309 14.79 -33.18 -12.35
N MET A 310 13.74 -34.01 -12.34
CA MET A 310 12.57 -33.82 -13.20
C MET A 310 11.90 -32.45 -12.98
N LYS A 311 11.75 -32.02 -11.72
CA LYS A 311 11.22 -30.68 -11.39
C LYS A 311 12.08 -29.57 -12.00
N ARG A 312 13.42 -29.70 -11.94
CA ARG A 312 14.34 -28.74 -12.55
C ARG A 312 14.23 -28.73 -14.07
N ILE A 313 14.15 -29.89 -14.71
CA ILE A 313 13.97 -30.02 -16.16
C ILE A 313 12.66 -29.35 -16.59
N VAL A 314 11.55 -29.59 -15.88
CA VAL A 314 10.26 -28.93 -16.16
C VAL A 314 10.39 -27.41 -16.08
N GLN A 315 11.12 -26.89 -15.09
CA GLN A 315 11.36 -25.45 -14.96
C GLN A 315 12.21 -24.89 -16.11
N GLN A 316 13.28 -25.58 -16.49
CA GLN A 316 14.15 -25.20 -17.61
C GLN A 316 13.38 -25.21 -18.94
N VAL A 317 12.66 -26.30 -19.23
CA VAL A 317 11.82 -26.41 -20.45
C VAL A 317 10.72 -25.35 -20.47
N ARG A 318 10.16 -24.97 -19.31
CA ARG A 318 9.23 -23.84 -19.21
C ARG A 318 9.88 -22.51 -19.54
N GLY A 319 11.14 -22.30 -19.15
CA GLY A 319 11.94 -21.14 -19.55
C GLY A 319 12.16 -21.11 -21.07
N ILE A 320 12.58 -22.22 -21.65
CA ILE A 320 12.77 -22.36 -23.11
C ILE A 320 11.46 -22.15 -23.88
N ALA A 321 10.35 -22.70 -23.38
CA ALA A 321 9.04 -22.54 -24.02
C ALA A 321 8.58 -21.08 -24.07
N LYS A 322 9.00 -20.25 -23.11
CA LYS A 322 8.71 -18.81 -23.08
C LYS A 322 9.56 -18.01 -24.06
N SER A 323 10.80 -18.46 -24.33
CA SER A 323 11.74 -17.76 -25.22
C SER A 323 11.58 -18.15 -26.70
N LEU A 324 10.68 -19.08 -27.03
CA LEU A 324 10.41 -19.53 -28.39
C LEU A 324 9.05 -19.06 -28.90
N GLU A 325 8.96 -18.75 -30.20
CA GLU A 325 7.74 -18.35 -30.89
C GLU A 325 7.49 -19.27 -32.10
N GLY A 326 6.23 -19.42 -32.52
CA GLY A 326 5.86 -20.23 -33.69
C GLY A 326 5.69 -21.73 -33.42
N GLU A 327 5.89 -22.56 -34.45
CA GLU A 327 5.62 -24.02 -34.41
C GLU A 327 6.54 -24.78 -33.42
N THR A 328 7.75 -24.28 -33.18
CA THR A 328 8.68 -24.82 -32.18
C THR A 328 8.17 -24.59 -30.77
N ALA A 329 7.59 -23.43 -30.47
CA ALA A 329 6.99 -23.12 -29.16
C ALA A 329 5.78 -24.03 -28.86
N VAL A 330 4.94 -24.31 -29.86
CA VAL A 330 3.80 -25.25 -29.73
C VAL A 330 4.30 -26.66 -29.39
N THR A 331 5.37 -27.08 -30.05
CA THR A 331 5.98 -28.40 -29.87
C THR A 331 6.62 -28.55 -28.49
N ILE A 332 7.37 -27.54 -28.01
CA ILE A 332 7.95 -27.56 -26.66
C ILE A 332 6.87 -27.45 -25.57
N ASN A 333 5.80 -26.68 -25.77
CA ASN A 333 4.68 -26.64 -24.83
C ASN A 333 3.96 -27.99 -24.71
N LYS A 334 3.90 -28.79 -25.79
CA LYS A 334 3.40 -30.17 -25.74
C LYS A 334 4.31 -31.06 -24.88
N PHE A 335 5.63 -30.87 -24.94
CA PHE A 335 6.58 -31.61 -24.10
C PHE A 335 6.47 -31.20 -22.64
N LEU A 336 6.38 -29.91 -22.38
CA LEU A 336 6.22 -29.36 -21.05
C LEU A 336 4.99 -29.95 -20.34
N ARG A 337 3.86 -30.12 -21.05
CA ARG A 337 2.66 -30.77 -20.50
C ARG A 337 2.90 -32.24 -20.14
N ARG A 338 3.59 -33.01 -20.99
CA ARG A 338 3.93 -34.41 -20.70
C ARG A 338 4.88 -34.52 -19.50
N LEU A 339 5.90 -33.68 -19.43
CA LEU A 339 6.84 -33.63 -18.32
C LEU A 339 6.17 -33.21 -16.99
N GLN A 340 5.20 -32.30 -17.04
CA GLN A 340 4.41 -31.92 -15.86
C GLN A 340 3.54 -33.09 -15.37
N ALA A 341 2.86 -33.79 -16.28
CA ALA A 341 2.09 -34.98 -15.93
C ALA A 341 2.98 -36.08 -15.33
N LEU A 342 4.17 -36.31 -15.91
CA LEU A 342 5.17 -37.22 -15.37
C LEU A 342 5.65 -36.81 -13.97
N LEU A 343 5.95 -35.53 -13.76
CA LEU A 343 6.36 -35.01 -12.46
C LEU A 343 5.28 -35.25 -11.41
N GLU A 344 4.02 -34.97 -11.73
CA GLU A 344 2.88 -35.21 -10.86
C GLU A 344 2.73 -36.70 -10.50
N ARG A 345 2.84 -37.59 -11.49
CA ARG A 345 2.82 -39.05 -11.26
C ARG A 345 3.96 -39.51 -10.34
N LEU A 346 5.18 -39.03 -10.54
CA LEU A 346 6.32 -39.34 -9.68
C LEU A 346 6.16 -38.79 -8.26
N GLN A 347 5.55 -37.60 -8.11
CA GLN A 347 5.21 -37.02 -6.80
C GLN A 347 4.14 -37.84 -6.07
N ILE A 348 3.15 -38.37 -6.79
CA ILE A 348 2.12 -39.25 -6.24
C ILE A 348 2.72 -40.58 -5.79
N LEU A 349 3.63 -41.17 -6.58
CA LEU A 349 4.35 -42.39 -6.24
C LEU A 349 5.20 -42.19 -4.97
N GLY A 350 5.90 -41.06 -4.87
CA GLY A 350 6.70 -40.66 -3.71
C GLY A 350 7.98 -41.49 -3.54
N ALA A 351 7.87 -42.81 -3.39
CA ALA A 351 8.98 -43.75 -3.25
C ALA A 351 9.00 -44.78 -4.39
N TYR A 352 10.15 -44.91 -5.06
CA TYR A 352 10.35 -45.83 -6.18
C TYR A 352 11.84 -46.14 -6.37
N ASN A 353 12.15 -47.11 -7.23
CA ASN A 353 13.53 -47.54 -7.50
C ASN A 353 14.28 -46.52 -8.38
N GLU A 354 14.86 -45.50 -7.76
CA GLU A 354 15.52 -44.36 -8.42
C GLU A 354 16.52 -44.74 -9.53
N PRO A 355 17.43 -45.72 -9.36
CA PRO A 355 18.39 -46.13 -10.39
C PRO A 355 17.79 -46.34 -11.79
N LEU A 356 16.60 -46.93 -11.89
CA LEU A 356 15.95 -47.24 -13.17
C LEU A 356 15.48 -45.99 -13.94
N LEU A 357 15.26 -44.86 -13.26
CA LEU A 357 14.92 -43.57 -13.90
C LEU A 357 16.13 -42.64 -14.03
N SER A 358 17.15 -42.82 -13.20
CA SER A 358 18.27 -41.88 -13.06
C SER A 358 19.03 -41.67 -14.38
N GLU A 359 19.22 -42.71 -15.18
CA GLU A 359 19.93 -42.62 -16.45
C GLU A 359 19.15 -41.80 -17.49
N SER A 360 17.88 -42.15 -17.72
CA SER A 360 17.03 -41.48 -18.71
C SER A 360 16.73 -40.02 -18.31
N ILE A 361 16.57 -39.73 -17.01
CA ILE A 361 16.40 -38.35 -16.51
C ILE A 361 17.68 -37.53 -16.62
N ASN A 362 18.86 -38.12 -16.37
CA ASN A 362 20.12 -37.40 -16.57
C ASN A 362 20.39 -37.12 -18.05
N LYS A 363 20.11 -38.09 -18.94
CA LYS A 363 20.17 -37.88 -20.40
C LYS A 363 19.21 -36.79 -20.86
N LEU A 364 18.00 -36.79 -20.31
CA LEU A 364 17.02 -35.73 -20.59
C LEU A 364 17.51 -34.37 -20.10
N ARG A 365 18.09 -34.29 -18.89
CA ARG A 365 18.72 -33.07 -18.38
C ARG A 365 19.81 -32.57 -19.34
N GLU A 366 20.76 -33.42 -19.70
CA GLU A 366 21.87 -33.05 -20.59
C GLU A 366 21.38 -32.57 -21.96
N THR A 367 20.36 -33.23 -22.50
CA THR A 367 19.73 -32.84 -23.78
C THR A 367 19.01 -31.49 -23.65
N VAL A 368 18.28 -31.27 -22.56
CA VAL A 368 17.60 -29.99 -22.29
C VAL A 368 18.60 -28.87 -22.00
N ASP A 369 19.69 -29.15 -21.28
CA ASP A 369 20.77 -28.19 -21.03
C ASP A 369 21.42 -27.75 -22.35
N SER A 370 21.71 -28.69 -23.25
CA SER A 370 22.25 -28.39 -24.59
C SER A 370 21.29 -27.56 -25.44
N VAL A 371 19.99 -27.85 -25.41
CA VAL A 371 18.96 -27.02 -26.08
C VAL A 371 18.87 -25.64 -25.43
N THR A 372 18.94 -25.56 -24.10
CA THR A 372 18.92 -24.29 -23.37
C THR A 372 20.11 -23.41 -23.77
N GLU A 373 21.31 -23.98 -23.78
CA GLU A 373 22.53 -23.29 -24.21
C GLU A 373 22.42 -22.82 -25.66
N SER A 374 21.91 -23.67 -26.55
CA SER A 374 21.67 -23.32 -27.96
C SER A 374 20.69 -22.16 -28.12
N VAL A 375 19.57 -22.19 -27.39
CA VAL A 375 18.55 -21.13 -27.40
C VAL A 375 19.08 -19.82 -26.81
N LEU A 376 19.89 -19.90 -25.75
CA LEU A 376 20.58 -18.74 -25.18
C LEU A 376 21.61 -18.14 -26.15
N THR A 377 22.26 -18.97 -26.97
CA THR A 377 23.20 -18.50 -28.00
C THR A 377 22.54 -18.01 -29.28
N ALA A 378 21.27 -18.37 -29.55
CA ALA A 378 20.59 -18.11 -30.82
C ALA A 378 19.62 -16.91 -30.81
N LYS A 379 19.41 -16.21 -29.68
CA LYS A 379 18.41 -15.13 -29.59
C LYS A 379 18.87 -13.84 -28.90
N THR A 380 18.18 -12.78 -29.31
CA THR A 380 18.40 -11.33 -29.13
C THR A 380 18.22 -10.78 -27.70
N SER A 381 18.56 -9.49 -27.53
CA SER A 381 18.78 -8.69 -26.30
C SER A 381 17.75 -8.76 -25.15
N GLU A 382 16.56 -9.32 -25.33
CA GLU A 382 15.47 -9.28 -24.33
C GLU A 382 15.63 -10.33 -23.19
N ASP A 383 16.26 -11.48 -23.45
CA ASP A 383 16.50 -12.52 -22.43
C ASP A 383 17.77 -12.28 -21.59
N ALA A 384 18.71 -11.49 -22.10
CA ALA A 384 19.85 -11.00 -21.33
C ALA A 384 19.38 -10.04 -20.22
N GLU A 385 18.34 -9.23 -20.48
CA GLU A 385 17.70 -8.41 -19.46
C GLU A 385 17.03 -9.27 -18.37
N ASN A 386 16.32 -10.34 -18.73
CA ASN A 386 15.72 -11.25 -17.74
C ASN A 386 16.76 -11.98 -16.88
N LEU A 387 17.87 -12.42 -17.49
CA LEU A 387 18.97 -13.05 -16.74
C LEU A 387 19.70 -12.03 -15.85
N LYS A 388 19.95 -10.83 -16.37
CA LYS A 388 20.52 -9.70 -15.61
C LYS A 388 19.60 -9.26 -14.47
N LEU A 389 18.29 -9.26 -14.69
CA LEU A 389 17.26 -8.98 -13.69
C LEU A 389 17.30 -10.04 -12.59
N LEU A 390 17.37 -11.33 -12.94
CA LEU A 390 17.48 -12.44 -11.98
C LEU A 390 18.79 -12.41 -11.20
N ILE A 391 19.92 -12.11 -11.86
CA ILE A 391 21.23 -11.96 -11.19
C ILE A 391 21.22 -10.74 -10.26
N SER A 392 20.63 -9.63 -10.69
CA SER A 392 20.50 -8.41 -9.88
C SER A 392 19.55 -8.62 -8.70
N ALA A 393 18.44 -9.31 -8.92
CA ALA A 393 17.51 -9.73 -7.87
C ALA A 393 18.16 -10.70 -6.87
N GLY A 394 19.01 -11.61 -7.36
CA GLY A 394 19.82 -12.50 -6.54
C GLY A 394 20.82 -11.73 -5.68
N LEU A 395 21.57 -10.80 -6.27
CA LEU A 395 22.49 -9.92 -5.53
C LEU A 395 21.76 -9.08 -4.47
N GLU A 396 20.59 -8.53 -4.80
CA GLU A 396 19.73 -7.79 -3.88
C GLU A 396 19.18 -8.69 -2.75
N ALA A 397 18.87 -9.95 -3.02
CA ALA A 397 18.49 -10.93 -2.01
C ALA A 397 19.67 -11.26 -1.07
N PHE A 398 20.90 -11.32 -1.60
CA PHE A 398 22.12 -11.62 -0.85
C PHE A 398 22.59 -10.47 0.06
N THR A 399 22.37 -9.21 -0.33
CA THR A 399 22.73 -8.03 0.49
C THR A 399 21.84 -7.91 1.73
N ARG A 400 20.70 -8.59 1.78
CA ARG A 400 19.76 -8.53 2.90
C ARG A 400 20.22 -9.36 4.09
N PHE A 401 20.16 -8.70 5.25
CA PHE A 401 20.57 -9.22 6.57
C PHE A 401 19.97 -10.60 6.92
N ARG A 402 18.76 -10.92 6.46
CA ARG A 402 18.08 -12.19 6.77
C ARG A 402 18.62 -13.39 6.00
N LEU A 403 18.94 -13.25 4.71
CA LEU A 403 19.53 -14.35 3.94
C LEU A 403 20.95 -14.62 4.46
N LYS A 404 21.69 -13.55 4.75
CA LYS A 404 23.02 -13.59 5.38
C LYS A 404 22.99 -14.27 6.76
N ILE A 405 22.08 -13.89 7.65
CA ILE A 405 21.94 -14.56 8.96
C ILE A 405 21.55 -16.02 8.79
N THR A 406 20.62 -16.34 7.89
CA THR A 406 20.18 -17.72 7.72
C THR A 406 21.32 -18.57 7.17
N LEU A 407 22.13 -18.06 6.23
CA LEU A 407 23.33 -18.74 5.72
C LEU A 407 24.48 -18.83 6.76
N GLU A 408 24.70 -17.79 7.56
CA GLU A 408 25.81 -17.74 8.54
C GLU A 408 25.48 -18.46 9.85
N LYS A 409 24.25 -18.31 10.36
CA LYS A 409 23.78 -18.87 11.64
C LYS A 409 22.94 -20.14 11.50
N GLY A 410 22.37 -20.40 10.33
CA GLY A 410 21.58 -21.61 10.05
C GLY A 410 22.38 -22.90 10.22
N PRO A 411 23.60 -23.02 9.66
CA PRO A 411 24.44 -24.20 9.86
C PRO A 411 24.80 -24.43 11.33
N THR A 412 24.92 -23.37 12.15
CA THR A 412 25.15 -23.46 13.60
C THR A 412 23.91 -23.85 14.39
N LEU A 413 22.69 -23.56 13.89
CA LEU A 413 21.43 -24.02 14.48
C LEU A 413 21.12 -25.50 14.15
N VAL A 414 21.68 -26.02 13.05
CA VAL A 414 21.59 -27.42 12.65
C VAL A 414 22.68 -28.27 13.32
N SER A 415 23.91 -27.76 13.40
CA SER A 415 25.05 -28.48 14.00
C SER A 415 25.14 -28.32 15.52
N GLY A 416 24.86 -27.13 16.05
CA GLY A 416 24.88 -26.77 17.47
C GLY A 416 23.50 -26.78 18.13
N THR A 417 23.46 -26.67 19.46
CA THR A 417 22.22 -26.57 20.24
C THR A 417 21.79 -25.11 20.38
N ASN A 418 20.50 -24.83 20.17
CA ASN A 418 19.93 -23.50 20.44
C ASN A 418 19.94 -23.17 21.95
N VAL A 419 19.45 -21.98 22.33
CA VAL A 419 19.40 -21.50 23.73
C VAL A 419 18.53 -22.39 24.65
N TYR A 420 17.74 -23.29 24.06
CA TYR A 420 16.87 -24.25 24.73
C TYR A 420 17.40 -25.69 24.67
N GLY A 421 18.59 -25.92 24.11
CA GLY A 421 19.22 -27.25 24.03
C GLY A 421 18.79 -28.12 22.84
N GLU A 422 17.97 -27.59 21.92
CA GLU A 422 17.41 -28.32 20.78
C GLU A 422 18.18 -28.01 19.49
N LYS A 423 18.26 -28.99 18.58
CA LYS A 423 18.84 -28.84 17.24
C LYS A 423 17.73 -28.66 16.21
N LEU A 424 17.94 -27.73 15.28
CA LEU A 424 17.03 -27.58 14.16
C LEU A 424 17.22 -28.77 13.20
N ASP A 425 16.12 -29.40 12.80
CA ASP A 425 16.14 -30.48 11.83
C ASP A 425 16.71 -29.98 10.48
N PRO A 426 17.74 -30.64 9.91
CA PRO A 426 18.32 -30.29 8.61
C PRO A 426 17.29 -30.16 7.47
N GLU A 427 16.23 -30.97 7.49
CA GLU A 427 15.21 -30.96 6.45
C GLU A 427 14.27 -29.77 6.59
N VAL A 428 13.82 -29.50 7.82
CA VAL A 428 13.02 -28.30 8.13
C VAL A 428 13.82 -27.04 7.81
N TYR A 429 15.12 -27.04 8.09
CA TYR A 429 16.02 -25.95 7.70
C TYR A 429 16.09 -25.79 6.18
N LYS A 430 16.20 -26.88 5.42
CA LYS A 430 16.26 -26.84 3.95
C LYS A 430 14.96 -26.33 3.33
N THR A 431 13.80 -26.84 3.75
CA THR A 431 12.49 -26.38 3.27
C THR A 431 12.22 -24.92 3.64
N MET A 432 12.59 -24.54 4.87
CA MET A 432 12.56 -23.16 5.32
C MET A 432 13.45 -22.31 4.42
N MET A 433 14.66 -22.78 4.10
CA MET A 433 15.63 -22.06 3.28
C MET A 433 15.19 -21.90 1.83
N ASP A 434 14.65 -22.95 1.20
CA ASP A 434 14.13 -22.90 -0.17
C ASP A 434 12.97 -21.90 -0.26
N THR A 435 12.05 -21.96 0.70
CA THR A 435 10.94 -21.00 0.79
C THR A 435 11.45 -19.57 1.04
N TYR A 436 12.49 -19.39 1.86
CA TYR A 436 13.09 -18.08 2.09
C TYR A 436 13.79 -17.54 0.85
N LEU A 437 14.54 -18.37 0.14
CA LEU A 437 15.23 -18.02 -1.10
C LEU A 437 14.25 -17.57 -2.17
N ASP A 438 13.19 -18.35 -2.42
CA ASP A 438 12.15 -17.98 -3.38
C ASP A 438 11.51 -16.64 -3.01
N ASN A 439 11.15 -16.46 -1.73
CA ASN A 439 10.54 -15.22 -1.27
C ASN A 439 11.48 -14.00 -1.35
N GLU A 440 12.78 -14.18 -1.11
CA GLU A 440 13.76 -13.10 -1.19
C GLU A 440 14.12 -12.79 -2.65
N LEU A 441 14.21 -13.78 -3.52
CA LEU A 441 14.36 -13.60 -4.97
C LEU A 441 13.19 -12.82 -5.54
N GLU A 442 11.94 -13.23 -5.25
CA GLU A 442 10.74 -12.52 -5.72
C GLU A 442 10.71 -11.06 -5.23
N ARG A 443 11.10 -10.80 -3.96
CA ARG A 443 11.23 -9.43 -3.46
C ARG A 443 12.37 -8.66 -4.10
N GLY A 444 13.48 -9.32 -4.41
CA GLY A 444 14.61 -8.74 -5.13
C GLY A 444 14.16 -8.30 -6.53
N THR A 445 13.46 -9.16 -7.25
CA THR A 445 12.90 -8.87 -8.58
C THR A 445 11.95 -7.68 -8.54
N ILE A 446 11.03 -7.63 -7.56
CA ILE A 446 10.12 -6.50 -7.40
C ILE A 446 10.89 -5.19 -7.15
N LEU A 447 11.91 -5.19 -6.28
CA LEU A 447 12.71 -3.98 -6.05
C LEU A 447 13.48 -3.53 -7.29
N VAL A 448 14.09 -4.45 -8.03
CA VAL A 448 14.85 -4.10 -9.24
C VAL A 448 13.91 -3.51 -10.28
N LEU A 449 12.74 -4.12 -10.50
CA LEU A 449 11.75 -3.59 -11.44
C LEU A 449 11.25 -2.19 -11.06
N ILE A 450 10.96 -1.94 -9.78
CA ILE A 450 10.56 -0.59 -9.33
C ILE A 450 11.72 0.41 -9.49
N ARG A 451 12.98 0.00 -9.25
CA ARG A 451 14.16 0.87 -9.47
C ARG A 451 14.41 1.20 -10.93
N GLU A 452 14.21 0.23 -11.83
CA GLU A 452 14.51 0.42 -13.26
C GLU A 452 13.38 1.16 -13.99
N LEU A 453 12.13 0.92 -13.58
CA LEU A 453 10.94 1.40 -14.29
C LEU A 453 10.19 2.53 -13.56
N GLY A 454 10.60 2.85 -12.33
CA GLY A 454 9.94 3.83 -11.47
C GLY A 454 8.77 3.25 -10.66
N PRO A 455 7.90 4.10 -10.10
CA PRO A 455 6.78 3.65 -9.26
C PRO A 455 5.83 2.74 -10.03
N LEU A 456 5.56 1.54 -9.49
CA LEU A 456 4.69 0.54 -10.13
C LEU A 456 3.54 0.12 -9.22
N THR A 457 2.40 -0.23 -9.82
CA THR A 457 1.28 -0.83 -9.09
C THR A 457 1.46 -2.33 -8.93
N ALA A 458 0.68 -2.93 -8.02
CA ALA A 458 0.64 -4.39 -7.89
C ALA A 458 0.20 -5.08 -9.19
N HIS A 459 -0.64 -4.43 -9.99
CA HIS A 459 -1.09 -4.92 -11.29
C HIS A 459 0.05 -4.91 -12.31
N ASP A 460 0.78 -3.79 -12.43
CA ASP A 460 1.91 -3.67 -13.36
C ASP A 460 3.01 -4.69 -13.03
N LEU A 461 3.24 -4.91 -11.74
CA LEU A 461 4.19 -5.92 -11.26
C LEU A 461 3.71 -7.34 -11.58
N THR A 462 2.41 -7.63 -11.55
CA THR A 462 1.87 -8.94 -11.94
C THR A 462 2.09 -9.21 -13.42
N GLU A 463 1.75 -8.25 -14.28
CA GLU A 463 1.93 -8.40 -15.72
C GLU A 463 3.41 -8.63 -16.09
N ARG A 464 4.32 -7.92 -15.42
CA ARG A 464 5.76 -7.98 -15.73
C ARG A 464 6.49 -9.17 -15.11
N THR A 465 6.10 -9.63 -13.92
CA THR A 465 6.78 -10.74 -13.23
C THR A 465 6.10 -12.09 -13.41
N ASN A 466 4.85 -12.11 -13.87
CA ASN A 466 4.00 -13.29 -13.89
C ASN A 466 3.79 -13.94 -12.50
N ILE A 467 4.11 -13.21 -11.41
CA ILE A 467 3.82 -13.60 -10.03
C ILE A 467 2.35 -13.23 -9.75
N PRO A 468 1.54 -14.14 -9.16
CA PRO A 468 0.15 -13.87 -8.86
C PRO A 468 -0.04 -12.58 -8.04
N SER A 469 -1.03 -11.76 -8.37
CA SER A 469 -1.24 -10.45 -7.73
C SER A 469 -1.38 -10.53 -6.22
N GLU A 470 -2.00 -11.58 -5.69
CA GLU A 470 -2.12 -11.82 -4.25
C GLU A 470 -0.74 -12.02 -3.58
N ARG A 471 0.17 -12.71 -4.27
CA ARG A 471 1.53 -12.96 -3.80
C ARG A 471 2.36 -11.68 -3.88
N ILE A 472 2.28 -10.94 -4.99
CA ILE A 472 2.92 -9.61 -5.11
C ILE A 472 2.45 -8.67 -4.02
N LEU A 473 1.14 -8.58 -3.77
CA LEU A 473 0.59 -7.73 -2.72
C LEU A 473 1.15 -8.11 -1.34
N ARG A 474 1.27 -9.41 -1.02
CA ARG A 474 1.92 -9.87 0.21
C ARG A 474 3.39 -9.43 0.30
N HIS A 475 4.15 -9.48 -0.80
CA HIS A 475 5.53 -8.99 -0.83
C HIS A 475 5.58 -7.47 -0.66
N LEU A 476 4.74 -6.70 -1.37
CA LEU A 476 4.66 -5.24 -1.27
C LEU A 476 4.29 -4.76 0.14
N LEU A 477 3.28 -5.36 0.77
CA LEU A 477 2.89 -5.03 2.14
C LEU A 477 4.01 -5.33 3.14
N ARG A 478 4.73 -6.43 2.95
CA ARG A 478 5.86 -6.79 3.80
C ARG A 478 7.06 -5.86 3.60
N MET A 479 7.40 -5.54 2.35
CA MET A 479 8.47 -4.60 2.03
C MET A 479 8.16 -3.17 2.48
N LYS A 480 6.89 -2.74 2.43
CA LYS A 480 6.42 -1.48 3.01
C LYS A 480 6.56 -1.46 4.53
N ARG A 481 6.16 -2.55 5.22
CA ARG A 481 6.30 -2.67 6.68
C ARG A 481 7.78 -2.66 7.11
N ASP A 482 8.64 -3.22 6.28
CA ASP A 482 10.08 -3.26 6.49
C ASP A 482 10.77 -1.96 5.97
N GLU A 483 9.98 -0.90 5.67
CA GLU A 483 10.42 0.45 5.22
C GLU A 483 11.26 0.49 3.93
N LEU A 484 11.19 -0.56 3.10
CA LEU A 484 11.88 -0.63 1.81
C LEU A 484 11.11 0.08 0.69
N LEU A 485 9.80 0.30 0.88
CA LEU A 485 8.92 0.90 -0.12
C LEU A 485 8.13 2.08 0.46
N THR A 486 7.89 3.09 -0.36
CA THR A 486 6.97 4.22 -0.11
C THR A 486 5.77 4.15 -1.04
N ILE A 487 4.69 4.87 -0.69
CA ILE A 487 3.56 5.08 -1.59
C ILE A 487 3.81 6.38 -2.35
N ALA A 488 3.93 6.30 -3.67
CA ALA A 488 4.15 7.45 -4.54
C ALA A 488 2.84 8.10 -5.03
N GLY A 489 1.70 7.40 -4.91
CA GLY A 489 0.39 7.89 -5.32
C GLY A 489 -0.60 6.78 -5.63
N GLU A 490 -1.60 7.11 -6.43
CA GLU A 490 -2.64 6.19 -6.90
C GLU A 490 -2.80 6.32 -8.43
N ASN A 491 -2.95 5.19 -9.12
CA ASN A 491 -3.24 5.12 -10.54
C ASN A 491 -4.41 4.14 -10.77
N HIS A 492 -5.52 4.61 -11.36
CA HIS A 492 -6.71 3.79 -11.68
C HIS A 492 -7.24 2.92 -10.52
N GLY A 493 -7.24 3.42 -9.27
CA GLY A 493 -7.71 2.64 -8.11
C GLY A 493 -6.65 1.76 -7.45
N TYR A 494 -5.41 1.73 -7.98
CA TYR A 494 -4.29 0.95 -7.43
C TYR A 494 -3.20 1.86 -6.87
N LEU A 495 -2.65 1.48 -5.71
CA LEU A 495 -1.54 2.21 -5.08
C LEU A 495 -0.23 1.98 -5.85
N LEU A 496 0.50 3.07 -6.12
CA LEU A 496 1.85 3.07 -6.68
C LEU A 496 2.88 2.91 -5.57
N TYR A 497 3.76 1.93 -5.71
CA TYR A 497 4.86 1.66 -4.78
C TYR A 497 6.19 2.08 -5.40
N ASP A 498 7.02 2.76 -4.61
CA ASP A 498 8.36 3.23 -5.00
C ASP A 498 9.41 2.79 -3.97
N VAL A 499 10.69 2.76 -4.34
CA VAL A 499 11.79 2.35 -3.45
C VAL A 499 12.42 3.58 -2.79
N LEU A 500 12.62 3.53 -1.47
CA LEU A 500 13.45 4.51 -0.76
C LEU A 500 14.92 4.33 -1.18
N ARG A 501 15.38 5.15 -2.12
CA ARG A 501 16.80 5.26 -2.48
C ARG A 501 17.37 6.57 -1.97
N THR A 502 18.62 6.54 -1.49
CA THR A 502 19.45 7.74 -1.40
C THR A 502 20.05 7.99 -2.79
N PRO A 503 19.56 8.97 -3.57
CA PRO A 503 20.12 9.27 -4.88
C PRO A 503 21.61 9.59 -4.76
N SER A 504 22.39 9.21 -5.78
CA SER A 504 23.83 9.50 -5.80
C SER A 504 24.07 11.02 -5.85
N GLU A 505 25.27 11.48 -5.46
CA GLU A 505 25.64 12.90 -5.56
C GLU A 505 25.45 13.44 -7.00
N ALA A 506 25.76 12.61 -8.01
CA ALA A 506 25.54 12.92 -9.42
C ALA A 506 24.04 13.01 -9.79
N GLU A 507 23.21 12.09 -9.30
CA GLU A 507 21.76 12.08 -9.52
C GLU A 507 21.10 13.31 -8.87
N ILE A 508 21.44 13.61 -7.61
CA ILE A 508 20.98 14.82 -6.90
C ILE A 508 21.41 16.08 -7.65
N THR A 509 22.66 16.12 -8.11
CA THR A 509 23.22 17.28 -8.82
C THR A 509 22.49 17.56 -10.13
N ILE A 510 22.35 16.55 -11.00
CA ILE A 510 21.64 16.72 -12.29
C ILE A 510 20.17 17.08 -12.06
N GLN A 511 19.48 16.44 -11.11
CA GLN A 511 18.08 16.74 -10.83
C GLN A 511 17.91 18.16 -10.26
N THR A 512 18.74 18.55 -9.28
CA THR A 512 18.70 19.88 -8.66
C THR A 512 18.98 20.96 -9.70
N VAL A 513 20.00 20.78 -10.53
CA VAL A 513 20.39 21.77 -11.55
C VAL A 513 19.34 21.87 -12.66
N SER A 514 18.80 20.75 -13.15
CA SER A 514 17.76 20.74 -14.19
C SER A 514 16.40 21.31 -13.73
N ASN A 515 16.05 21.15 -12.45
CA ASN A 515 14.87 21.80 -11.87
C ASN A 515 15.11 23.30 -11.65
N THR A 516 16.29 23.67 -11.14
CA THR A 516 16.63 25.06 -10.85
C THR A 516 16.70 25.89 -12.13
N ILE A 517 17.22 25.33 -13.23
CA ILE A 517 17.28 26.04 -14.51
C ILE A 517 15.90 26.33 -15.09
N LEU A 518 14.95 25.41 -14.95
CA LEU A 518 13.58 25.63 -15.41
C LEU A 518 12.92 26.79 -14.67
N GLN A 519 13.12 26.87 -13.35
CA GLN A 519 12.64 27.98 -12.53
C GLN A 519 13.32 29.31 -12.90
N LEU A 520 14.65 29.31 -13.04
CA LEU A 520 15.43 30.49 -13.44
C LEU A 520 15.03 31.01 -14.82
N THR A 521 14.78 30.12 -15.78
CA THR A 521 14.38 30.51 -17.15
C THR A 521 13.00 31.18 -17.16
N LYS A 522 12.04 30.63 -16.40
CA LYS A 522 10.71 31.23 -16.25
C LYS A 522 10.79 32.60 -15.57
N ALA A 523 11.53 32.69 -14.47
CA ALA A 523 11.73 33.94 -13.73
C ALA A 523 12.48 35.00 -14.55
N ARG A 524 13.48 34.60 -15.35
CA ARG A 524 14.20 35.48 -16.28
C ARG A 524 13.27 36.09 -17.31
N LYS A 525 12.47 35.27 -18.00
CA LYS A 525 11.52 35.76 -19.01
C LYS A 525 10.49 36.71 -18.40
N GLU A 526 9.99 36.37 -17.20
CA GLU A 526 9.06 37.23 -16.46
C GLU A 526 9.73 38.56 -16.05
N LEU A 527 10.97 38.52 -15.56
CA LEU A 527 11.75 39.70 -15.19
C LEU A 527 12.02 40.60 -16.40
N GLU A 528 12.47 40.05 -17.53
CA GLU A 528 12.69 40.78 -18.79
C GLU A 528 11.39 41.44 -19.29
N THR A 529 10.26 40.73 -19.20
CA THR A 529 8.94 41.26 -19.58
C THR A 529 8.56 42.44 -18.68
N ILE A 530 8.70 42.29 -17.36
CA ILE A 530 8.33 43.33 -16.38
C ILE A 530 9.21 44.57 -16.51
N LEU A 531 10.51 44.40 -16.76
CA LEU A 531 11.44 45.53 -16.87
C LEU A 531 11.25 46.35 -18.15
N SER A 532 10.65 45.75 -19.19
CA SER A 532 10.31 46.46 -20.43
C SER A 532 9.18 47.49 -20.22
N ASP A 533 8.17 47.17 -19.40
CA ASP A 533 7.01 48.03 -19.09
C ASP A 533 6.55 47.84 -17.63
N LEU A 534 7.27 48.43 -16.68
CA LEU A 534 7.04 48.24 -15.24
C LEU A 534 5.79 48.99 -14.76
N LYS A 535 4.75 48.25 -14.38
CA LYS A 535 3.52 48.80 -13.76
C LYS A 535 3.45 48.52 -12.26
N ALA A 536 2.62 49.29 -11.57
CA ALA A 536 2.38 49.10 -10.13
C ALA A 536 1.85 47.69 -9.79
N GLU A 537 1.02 47.12 -10.67
CA GLU A 537 0.46 45.77 -10.53
C GLU A 537 1.51 44.66 -10.65
N ASP A 538 2.63 44.92 -11.34
CA ASP A 538 3.66 43.93 -11.61
C ASP A 538 4.74 43.86 -10.51
N ILE A 539 4.71 44.75 -9.51
CA ILE A 539 5.69 44.76 -8.41
C ILE A 539 5.66 43.44 -7.61
N GLY A 540 4.49 42.85 -7.44
CA GLY A 540 4.34 41.54 -6.80
C GLY A 540 5.07 40.44 -7.59
N LYS A 541 4.90 40.44 -8.92
CA LYS A 541 5.57 39.50 -9.82
C LYS A 541 7.07 39.75 -9.89
N LEU A 542 7.50 41.03 -9.94
CA LEU A 542 8.90 41.44 -9.90
C LEU A 542 9.60 40.91 -8.65
N THR A 543 8.96 41.07 -7.48
CA THR A 543 9.46 40.55 -6.22
C THR A 543 9.58 39.02 -6.27
N GLY A 544 8.55 38.34 -6.76
CA GLY A 544 8.55 36.88 -6.92
C GLY A 544 9.67 36.38 -7.83
N SER A 545 9.89 37.01 -8.99
CA SER A 545 10.98 36.66 -9.91
C SER A 545 12.35 36.84 -9.27
N LEU A 546 12.59 37.96 -8.58
CA LEU A 546 13.86 38.23 -7.90
C LEU A 546 14.09 37.29 -6.70
N GLU A 547 13.03 36.92 -5.97
CA GLU A 547 13.10 35.90 -4.91
C GLU A 547 13.43 34.51 -5.47
N ILE A 548 12.89 34.14 -6.65
CA ILE A 548 13.27 32.92 -7.34
C ILE A 548 14.77 32.95 -7.67
N PHE A 549 15.30 34.04 -8.21
CA PHE A 549 16.74 34.19 -8.45
C PHE A 549 17.57 34.02 -7.17
N SER A 550 17.14 34.64 -6.06
CA SER A 550 17.82 34.51 -4.76
C SER A 550 17.83 33.06 -4.27
N ARG A 551 16.67 32.41 -4.27
CA ARG A 551 16.52 31.03 -3.81
C ARG A 551 17.29 30.05 -4.70
N SER A 552 17.22 30.23 -6.02
CA SER A 552 17.97 29.42 -6.98
C SER A 552 19.47 29.57 -6.79
N ARG A 553 19.99 30.79 -6.56
CA ARG A 553 21.40 31.03 -6.21
C ARG A 553 21.79 30.24 -4.96
N ASP A 554 21.00 30.34 -3.88
CA ASP A 554 21.27 29.63 -2.62
C ASP A 554 21.22 28.10 -2.79
N ILE A 555 20.37 27.58 -3.68
CA ILE A 555 20.35 26.16 -4.05
C ILE A 555 21.63 25.79 -4.81
N LEU A 556 22.05 26.58 -5.80
CA LEU A 556 23.23 26.32 -6.62
C LEU A 556 24.54 26.38 -5.80
N THR A 557 24.63 27.21 -4.76
CA THR A 557 25.81 27.22 -3.86
C THR A 557 26.02 25.90 -3.11
N LYS A 558 24.96 25.09 -2.97
CA LYS A 558 25.02 23.78 -2.31
C LYS A 558 25.30 22.65 -3.30
N VAL A 559 25.35 22.94 -4.60
CA VAL A 559 25.67 21.95 -5.62
C VAL A 559 27.18 21.79 -5.67
N SER A 560 27.65 20.61 -5.27
CA SER A 560 29.04 20.20 -5.39
C SER A 560 29.16 18.98 -6.29
N VAL A 561 30.30 18.87 -6.97
CA VAL A 561 30.71 17.65 -7.67
C VAL A 561 32.06 17.24 -7.10
N HIS A 562 32.11 16.03 -6.53
CA HIS A 562 33.29 15.48 -5.84
C HIS A 562 33.85 16.43 -4.76
N GLY A 563 32.94 17.10 -4.03
CA GLY A 563 33.29 18.03 -2.96
C GLY A 563 33.75 19.43 -3.39
N SER A 564 33.75 19.76 -4.68
CA SER A 564 34.03 21.12 -5.18
C SER A 564 32.73 21.84 -5.55
N ILE A 565 32.51 23.06 -5.02
CA ILE A 565 31.36 23.90 -5.36
C ILE A 565 31.52 24.40 -6.80
N ILE A 566 30.44 24.34 -7.57
CA ILE A 566 30.43 24.80 -8.96
C ILE A 566 30.25 26.31 -8.99
N ALA A 567 31.10 27.02 -9.74
CA ALA A 567 30.96 28.45 -10.02
C ALA A 567 30.80 29.35 -8.78
N GLU A 568 31.54 29.05 -7.71
CA GLU A 568 31.51 29.80 -6.44
C GLU A 568 31.75 31.30 -6.65
N LEU A 569 32.71 31.67 -7.52
CA LEU A 569 33.01 33.06 -7.83
C LEU A 569 31.82 33.78 -8.48
N ILE A 570 31.17 33.17 -9.46
CA ILE A 570 29.98 33.73 -10.14
C ILE A 570 28.82 33.91 -9.16
N LEU A 571 28.57 32.90 -8.31
CA LEU A 571 27.49 32.94 -7.33
C LEU A 571 27.73 34.01 -6.25
N SER A 572 29.00 34.21 -5.84
CA SER A 572 29.38 35.23 -4.86
C SER A 572 29.27 36.65 -5.42
N GLU A 573 29.62 36.87 -6.69
CA GLU A 573 29.58 38.19 -7.33
C GLU A 573 28.15 38.72 -7.49
N VAL A 574 27.18 37.80 -7.65
CA VAL A 574 25.79 38.14 -7.95
C VAL A 574 24.91 38.18 -6.69
N GLU A 575 25.38 37.63 -5.56
CA GLU A 575 24.67 37.62 -4.28
C GLU A 575 24.20 39.01 -3.83
N GLU A 576 25.15 39.95 -3.72
CA GLU A 576 24.85 41.30 -3.23
C GLU A 576 23.89 42.03 -4.19
N LYS A 577 24.01 41.77 -5.49
CA LYS A 577 23.17 42.36 -6.54
C LYS A 577 21.73 41.83 -6.47
N ILE A 578 21.54 40.53 -6.25
CA ILE A 578 20.21 39.92 -6.05
C ILE A 578 19.58 40.42 -4.75
N GLN A 579 20.30 40.37 -3.63
CA GLN A 579 19.77 40.80 -2.33
C GLN A 579 19.36 42.27 -2.35
N SER A 580 20.20 43.13 -2.95
CA SER A 580 19.89 44.54 -3.14
C SER A 580 18.63 44.73 -3.97
N SER A 581 18.48 43.98 -5.08
CA SER A 581 17.31 44.06 -5.95
C SER A 581 16.02 43.60 -5.25
N VAL A 582 16.06 42.51 -4.48
CA VAL A 582 14.93 42.02 -3.68
C VAL A 582 14.52 43.04 -2.62
N LEU A 583 15.48 43.60 -1.89
CA LEU A 583 15.22 44.62 -0.87
C LEU A 583 14.62 45.89 -1.46
N LEU A 584 15.09 46.32 -2.64
CA LEU A 584 14.53 47.45 -3.36
C LEU A 584 13.08 47.18 -3.79
N ALA A 585 12.80 46.02 -4.38
CA ALA A 585 11.45 45.63 -4.77
C ALA A 585 10.49 45.54 -3.57
N LEU A 586 10.92 44.94 -2.45
CA LEU A 586 10.13 44.85 -1.22
C LEU A 586 9.87 46.22 -0.57
N ARG A 587 10.86 47.13 -0.57
CA ARG A 587 10.68 48.50 -0.07
C ARG A 587 9.67 49.25 -0.91
N THR A 588 9.75 49.18 -2.23
CA THR A 588 8.78 49.83 -3.12
C THR A 588 7.40 49.21 -2.96
N ARG A 589 7.30 47.87 -2.82
CA ARG A 589 6.06 47.17 -2.51
C ARG A 589 5.42 47.63 -1.21
N ALA A 590 6.21 47.87 -0.16
CA ALA A 590 5.71 48.34 1.13
C ALA A 590 5.24 49.81 1.10
N LYS A 591 5.76 50.61 0.17
CA LYS A 591 5.36 52.01 -0.03
C LYS A 591 4.11 52.17 -0.90
N LEU A 592 3.70 51.13 -1.62
CA LEU A 592 2.56 51.16 -2.54
C LEU A 592 1.40 50.33 -1.95
N PRO A 593 0.16 50.87 -1.92
CA PRO A 593 -0.97 50.16 -1.36
C PRO A 593 -1.34 48.97 -2.27
N SER A 594 -1.78 47.87 -1.66
CA SER A 594 -1.97 46.62 -2.39
C SER A 594 -3.07 46.75 -3.45
N THR A 595 -2.77 46.44 -4.71
CA THR A 595 -3.78 46.18 -5.75
C THR A 595 -4.39 44.79 -5.55
N ARG A 596 -4.79 44.42 -4.33
CA ARG A 596 -5.53 43.18 -4.10
C ARG A 596 -6.90 43.30 -4.80
N PRO A 597 -7.39 42.23 -5.46
CA PRO A 597 -8.76 42.24 -5.96
C PRO A 597 -9.71 42.46 -4.78
N LYS A 598 -10.55 43.49 -4.88
CA LYS A 598 -11.60 43.75 -3.88
C LYS A 598 -12.60 42.61 -3.96
N VAL A 599 -12.65 41.77 -2.94
CA VAL A 599 -13.64 40.68 -2.83
C VAL A 599 -15.00 41.33 -2.57
N SER A 600 -16.01 41.01 -3.39
CA SER A 600 -17.37 41.51 -3.15
C SER A 600 -18.06 40.66 -2.07
N LEU A 601 -19.10 41.21 -1.42
CA LEU A 601 -19.86 40.48 -0.37
C LEU A 601 -20.49 39.17 -0.89
N ASP A 602 -20.71 39.08 -2.21
CA ASP A 602 -21.33 37.94 -2.87
C ASP A 602 -20.32 36.83 -3.21
N ASP A 603 -19.00 37.11 -3.13
CA ASP A 603 -17.92 36.15 -3.38
C ASP A 603 -17.49 35.41 -2.09
N LEU A 604 -18.04 35.77 -0.93
CA LEU A 604 -17.73 35.14 0.35
C LEU A 604 -18.45 33.79 0.44
N ALA A 605 -17.72 32.74 0.81
CA ALA A 605 -18.26 31.40 1.06
C ALA A 605 -18.26 31.06 2.56
N ASP A 606 -19.11 30.11 2.95
CA ASP A 606 -19.06 29.52 4.29
C ASP A 606 -17.72 28.79 4.48
N VAL A 607 -17.13 28.93 5.67
CA VAL A 607 -15.84 28.28 5.99
C VAL A 607 -16.07 27.16 6.99
N ASP A 608 -15.61 25.97 6.63
CA ASP A 608 -15.57 24.83 7.55
C ASP A 608 -14.57 25.11 8.68
N VAL A 609 -15.03 24.99 9.92
CA VAL A 609 -14.20 25.13 11.11
C VAL A 609 -13.45 23.81 11.30
N PRO A 610 -12.10 23.82 11.37
CA PRO A 610 -11.33 22.60 11.56
C PRO A 610 -11.79 21.86 12.80
N SER A 611 -12.26 20.63 12.63
CA SER A 611 -12.53 19.74 13.76
C SER A 611 -11.21 19.20 14.29
N VAL A 612 -11.12 19.02 15.62
CA VAL A 612 -9.97 18.37 16.23
C VAL A 612 -9.92 16.93 15.69
N LEU A 613 -8.82 16.56 15.01
CA LEU A 613 -8.59 15.19 14.52
C LEU A 613 -8.84 14.20 15.66
N GLU A 614 -9.49 13.06 15.37
CA GLU A 614 -9.91 12.09 16.40
C GLU A 614 -8.79 11.69 17.37
N GLU A 615 -7.55 11.66 16.86
CA GLU A 615 -6.32 11.33 17.58
C GLU A 615 -6.04 12.25 18.80
N TYR A 616 -6.48 13.51 18.75
CA TYR A 616 -6.25 14.50 19.82
C TYR A 616 -7.45 14.70 20.75
N LYS A 617 -8.57 14.05 20.45
CA LYS A 617 -9.86 14.17 21.17
C LYS A 617 -9.77 13.72 22.63
N SER A 618 -8.87 12.77 22.92
CA SER A 618 -8.59 12.25 24.27
C SER A 618 -7.67 13.15 25.09
N GLN A 619 -6.83 13.97 24.45
CA GLN A 619 -5.81 14.79 25.11
C GLN A 619 -6.30 16.20 25.43
N MET A 620 -7.13 16.79 24.56
CA MET A 620 -7.54 18.20 24.70
C MET A 620 -8.85 18.39 25.46
N GLY A 621 -9.58 17.32 25.76
CA GLY A 621 -10.98 17.41 26.16
C GLY A 621 -11.83 18.00 25.01
N TYR A 622 -13.15 17.87 25.10
CA TYR A 622 -14.08 18.39 24.08
C TYR A 622 -14.10 19.93 24.06
N ALA A 623 -13.08 20.57 23.51
CA ALA A 623 -13.04 22.00 23.25
C ALA A 623 -12.85 22.19 21.74
N PRO A 624 -13.93 22.23 20.93
CA PRO A 624 -13.83 22.87 19.60
C PRO A 624 -13.28 24.29 19.81
N LEU A 625 -12.63 24.86 18.79
CA LEU A 625 -12.19 26.26 18.83
C LEU A 625 -13.38 27.17 19.22
N LEU A 626 -13.48 27.52 20.50
CA LEU A 626 -14.52 28.39 21.02
C LEU A 626 -14.47 29.71 20.24
N GLY A 627 -15.58 30.03 19.59
CA GLY A 627 -15.74 31.22 18.74
C GLY A 627 -16.24 30.98 17.31
N PHE A 628 -16.28 29.73 16.82
CA PHE A 628 -16.61 29.47 15.41
C PHE A 628 -17.61 28.31 15.25
N GLY A 629 -18.77 28.64 14.67
CA GLY A 629 -19.85 27.70 14.38
C GLY A 629 -21.20 28.44 14.28
N THR A 630 -22.15 27.83 13.59
CA THR A 630 -23.50 28.37 13.38
C THR A 630 -24.48 27.49 14.14
N ILE A 631 -25.39 28.12 14.90
CA ILE A 631 -26.45 27.38 15.59
C ILE A 631 -27.67 27.41 14.70
N GLU A 632 -28.10 26.23 14.27
CA GLU A 632 -29.35 26.06 13.54
C GLU A 632 -30.48 25.71 14.50
N TRP A 633 -31.62 26.34 14.32
CA TRP A 633 -32.83 26.08 15.11
C TRP A 633 -33.86 25.33 14.27
N THR A 634 -34.33 24.20 14.80
CA THR A 634 -35.37 23.38 14.18
C THR A 634 -36.70 23.56 14.91
N HIS A 635 -37.69 24.17 14.23
CA HIS A 635 -39.00 24.46 14.83
C HIS A 635 -39.76 23.19 15.24
N SER A 636 -39.73 22.12 14.44
CA SER A 636 -40.45 20.87 14.72
C SER A 636 -40.04 20.19 16.02
N ARG A 637 -38.83 20.47 16.54
CA ARG A 637 -38.28 19.90 17.79
C ARG A 637 -38.30 20.88 18.97
N CYS A 638 -38.66 22.14 18.74
CA CYS A 638 -38.55 23.18 19.76
C CYS A 638 -39.73 23.19 20.72
N LEU A 639 -39.44 23.08 22.02
CA LEU A 639 -40.45 23.18 23.08
C LEU A 639 -40.77 24.64 23.47
N SER A 640 -40.04 25.63 22.96
CA SER A 640 -40.21 27.05 23.30
C SER A 640 -40.17 27.30 24.82
N CYS A 641 -39.31 26.55 25.52
CA CYS A 641 -39.20 26.51 26.99
C CYS A 641 -38.29 27.59 27.60
N LYS A 642 -37.69 28.44 26.77
CA LYS A 642 -36.74 29.50 27.14
C LYS A 642 -35.39 29.05 27.74
N SER A 643 -35.17 27.75 27.96
CA SER A 643 -33.91 27.23 28.55
C SER A 643 -32.65 27.68 27.78
N CYS A 644 -32.68 27.64 26.45
CA CYS A 644 -31.54 28.04 25.63
C CYS A 644 -31.18 29.54 25.67
N GLU A 645 -32.16 30.41 25.96
CA GLU A 645 -31.93 31.84 26.18
C GLU A 645 -31.32 32.06 27.58
N LEU A 646 -31.88 31.44 28.61
CA LEU A 646 -31.41 31.58 29.99
C LEU A 646 -29.99 31.05 30.22
N ASP A 647 -29.62 29.98 29.51
CA ASP A 647 -28.31 29.33 29.65
C ASP A 647 -27.27 29.85 28.64
N CYS A 648 -27.61 30.85 27.81
CA CYS A 648 -26.66 31.45 26.88
C CYS A 648 -25.76 32.46 27.60
N PRO A 649 -24.44 32.21 27.73
CA PRO A 649 -23.55 33.13 28.46
C PRO A 649 -23.37 34.50 27.76
N GLU A 650 -23.65 34.57 26.46
CA GLU A 650 -23.47 35.78 25.63
C GLU A 650 -24.80 36.42 25.23
N ASP A 651 -25.93 35.96 25.80
CA ASP A 651 -27.29 36.41 25.45
C ASP A 651 -27.59 36.39 23.93
N ALA A 652 -26.95 35.46 23.21
CA ALA A 652 -27.01 35.35 21.75
C ALA A 652 -28.27 34.65 21.24
N ILE A 653 -29.14 34.16 22.12
CA ILE A 653 -30.35 33.42 21.75
C ILE A 653 -31.53 34.11 22.40
N LYS A 654 -32.55 34.43 21.60
CA LYS A 654 -33.77 35.09 22.06
C LYS A 654 -35.00 34.32 21.63
N LEU A 655 -35.90 34.04 22.57
CA LEU A 655 -37.21 33.51 22.26
C LEU A 655 -38.13 34.66 21.85
N THR A 656 -38.54 34.70 20.59
CA THR A 656 -39.53 35.67 20.10
C THR A 656 -40.94 35.11 20.26
N PRO A 657 -41.93 35.92 20.68
CA PRO A 657 -43.32 35.50 20.88
C PRO A 657 -44.05 35.39 19.53
N VAL A 658 -43.42 34.74 18.54
CA VAL A 658 -43.94 34.55 17.18
C VAL A 658 -44.13 33.06 16.94
N LEU A 659 -45.34 32.67 16.58
CA LEU A 659 -45.67 31.30 16.22
C LEU A 659 -45.71 31.19 14.70
N ARG A 660 -44.78 30.41 14.14
CA ARG A 660 -44.65 30.22 12.69
C ARG A 660 -45.60 29.13 12.18
N ILE A 661 -46.88 29.47 12.10
CA ILE A 661 -47.95 28.56 11.66
C ILE A 661 -47.68 27.92 10.29
N PRO A 662 -47.19 28.63 9.26
CA PRO A 662 -46.98 28.02 7.93
C PRO A 662 -46.04 26.82 7.96
N GLU A 663 -44.97 26.92 8.75
CA GLU A 663 -43.95 25.86 8.91
C GLU A 663 -44.55 24.61 9.60
N MET A 664 -45.56 24.77 10.48
CA MET A 664 -46.20 23.65 11.16
C MET A 664 -46.91 22.68 10.19
N PHE A 665 -47.34 23.18 9.04
CA PHE A 665 -47.97 22.35 7.99
C PHE A 665 -46.95 21.49 7.24
N GLU A 666 -45.65 21.77 7.38
CA GLU A 666 -44.56 21.06 6.72
C GLU A 666 -43.98 19.94 7.60
N PHE A 667 -44.38 19.87 8.87
CA PHE A 667 -43.91 18.81 9.77
C PHE A 667 -44.49 17.46 9.36
N THR A 668 -43.67 16.40 9.37
CA THR A 668 -44.14 15.02 9.16
C THR A 668 -44.94 14.53 10.37
N ASP A 669 -45.80 13.52 10.18
CA ASP A 669 -46.58 12.95 11.29
C ASP A 669 -45.68 12.31 12.37
N GLU A 670 -44.55 11.73 11.95
CA GLU A 670 -43.50 11.19 12.83
C GLU A 670 -42.91 12.29 13.73
N ALA A 671 -42.58 13.46 13.18
CA ALA A 671 -42.06 14.59 13.96
C ALA A 671 -43.10 15.16 14.95
N LEU A 672 -44.39 15.04 14.63
CA LEU A 672 -45.48 15.44 15.53
C LEU A 672 -45.67 14.46 16.69
N ASP A 673 -45.34 13.18 16.49
CA ASP A 673 -45.41 12.13 17.52
C ASP A 673 -44.25 12.20 18.53
N GLU A 674 -43.12 12.81 18.13
CA GLU A 674 -41.98 13.08 19.02
C GLU A 674 -42.20 14.26 19.97
N LEU A 675 -43.18 15.12 19.70
CA LEU A 675 -43.53 16.25 20.56
C LEU A 675 -44.32 15.82 21.80
N PRO A 676 -44.32 16.63 22.88
CA PRO A 676 -45.20 16.39 24.02
C PRO A 676 -46.66 16.24 23.59
N ILE A 677 -47.36 15.25 24.16
CA ILE A 677 -48.71 14.79 23.75
C ILE A 677 -49.66 15.95 23.44
N ASN A 678 -49.74 16.95 24.33
CA ASN A 678 -50.65 18.09 24.18
C ASN A 678 -50.31 18.97 22.96
N ARG A 679 -49.02 19.12 22.64
CA ARG A 679 -48.54 19.95 21.53
C ARG A 679 -48.70 19.23 20.19
N GLY A 680 -48.36 17.94 20.14
CA GLY A 680 -48.62 17.10 18.98
C GLY A 680 -50.11 17.07 18.63
N LEU A 681 -50.98 16.86 19.63
CA LEU A 681 -52.43 16.93 19.45
C LEU A 681 -52.91 18.30 18.98
N LEU A 682 -52.39 19.40 19.54
CA LEU A 682 -52.75 20.75 19.11
C LEU A 682 -52.40 20.95 17.63
N TYR A 683 -51.19 20.58 17.21
CA TYR A 683 -50.72 20.76 15.85
C TYR A 683 -51.50 19.88 14.85
N LYS A 684 -51.78 18.62 15.20
CA LYS A 684 -52.65 17.72 14.42
C LYS A 684 -54.07 18.27 14.30
N THR A 685 -54.61 18.82 15.40
CA THR A 685 -55.94 19.45 15.42
C THR A 685 -55.98 20.67 14.49
N VAL A 686 -54.99 21.58 14.60
CA VAL A 686 -54.86 22.76 13.72
C VAL A 686 -54.75 22.35 12.25
N LYS A 687 -53.94 21.32 11.93
CA LYS A 687 -53.87 20.77 10.56
C LYS A 687 -55.22 20.25 10.08
N SER A 688 -55.97 19.53 10.92
CA SER A 688 -57.27 18.95 10.55
C SER A 688 -58.39 19.98 10.38
N LEU A 689 -58.32 21.12 11.08
CA LEU A 689 -59.30 22.20 11.01
C LEU A 689 -59.06 23.17 9.86
N ALA A 690 -57.84 23.23 9.32
CA ALA A 690 -57.47 24.17 8.28
C ALA A 690 -58.04 23.77 6.91
N THR A 691 -58.94 24.60 6.38
CA THR A 691 -59.45 24.47 5.00
C THR A 691 -58.46 24.94 3.94
N THR A 692 -57.51 25.82 4.31
CA THR A 692 -56.43 26.36 3.48
C THR A 692 -55.16 26.51 4.31
N LYS A 693 -53.97 26.31 3.71
CA LYS A 693 -52.68 26.50 4.40
C LYS A 693 -52.51 27.97 4.80
N PRO A 694 -52.37 28.30 6.09
CA PRO A 694 -52.12 29.67 6.53
C PRO A 694 -50.75 30.17 6.03
N THR A 695 -50.67 31.43 5.62
CA THR A 695 -49.44 32.08 5.15
C THR A 695 -48.79 32.98 6.20
N ASP A 696 -49.57 33.45 7.17
CA ASP A 696 -49.12 34.46 8.13
C ASP A 696 -48.69 33.83 9.46
N ASN A 697 -47.66 34.43 10.08
CA ASN A 697 -47.22 34.09 11.43
C ASN A 697 -48.11 34.78 12.46
N ILE A 698 -48.31 34.15 13.63
CA ILE A 698 -49.10 34.71 14.72
C ILE A 698 -48.14 35.32 15.75
N VAL A 699 -48.28 36.63 16.02
CA VAL A 699 -47.54 37.32 17.09
C VAL A 699 -48.37 37.27 18.37
N LEU A 700 -47.79 36.79 19.46
CA LEU A 700 -48.43 36.70 20.77
C LEU A 700 -48.20 37.99 21.56
N GLU A 701 -49.22 38.46 22.28
CA GLU A 701 -49.17 39.73 23.03
C GLU A 701 -48.17 39.71 24.21
N LYS A 702 -47.83 38.52 24.72
CA LYS A 702 -46.88 38.31 25.82
C LYS A 702 -46.05 37.06 25.59
N GLU A 703 -44.82 37.06 26.13
CA GLU A 703 -43.99 35.86 26.21
C GLU A 703 -44.79 34.73 26.88
N SER A 704 -45.07 33.68 26.11
CA SER A 704 -45.88 32.55 26.53
C SER A 704 -45.03 31.29 26.42
N PRO A 705 -44.38 30.84 27.51
CA PRO A 705 -43.56 29.64 27.49
C PRO A 705 -44.34 28.46 26.90
N GLY A 706 -43.77 27.81 25.89
CA GLY A 706 -44.46 26.79 25.09
C GLY A 706 -44.87 27.24 23.69
N PHE A 707 -44.91 28.54 23.41
CA PHE A 707 -45.24 29.08 22.08
C PHE A 707 -44.28 30.23 21.72
N GLY A 708 -43.49 30.05 20.66
CA GLY A 708 -42.54 31.05 20.18
C GLY A 708 -41.43 30.45 19.31
N SER A 709 -40.80 31.30 18.51
CA SER A 709 -39.65 30.96 17.67
C SER A 709 -38.34 31.39 18.34
N VAL A 710 -37.27 30.66 18.07
CA VAL A 710 -35.95 31.01 18.58
C VAL A 710 -35.19 31.75 17.48
N GLU A 711 -34.69 32.94 17.81
CA GLU A 711 -33.78 33.71 16.96
C GLU A 711 -32.37 33.65 17.58
N VAL A 712 -31.38 33.38 16.73
CA VAL A 712 -29.98 33.32 17.13
C VAL A 712 -29.27 34.55 16.54
N ASP A 713 -28.69 35.35 17.42
CA ASP A 713 -27.82 36.46 17.06
C ASP A 713 -26.40 35.93 16.82
N LEU A 714 -26.07 35.70 15.55
CA LEU A 714 -24.75 35.21 15.14
C LEU A 714 -23.62 36.17 15.53
N TRP A 715 -23.91 37.46 15.77
CA TRP A 715 -22.96 38.47 16.25
C TRP A 715 -22.44 38.18 17.65
N LEU A 716 -23.33 37.74 18.54
CA LEU A 716 -23.03 37.46 19.94
C LEU A 716 -22.66 35.98 20.17
N CYS A 717 -23.14 35.08 19.32
CA CYS A 717 -22.93 33.65 19.51
C CYS A 717 -21.45 33.26 19.38
N VAL A 718 -20.85 32.74 20.46
CA VAL A 718 -19.47 32.21 20.47
C VAL A 718 -19.40 30.70 20.25
N ALA A 719 -20.49 30.08 19.77
CA ALA A 719 -20.58 28.64 19.49
C ALA A 719 -20.16 27.74 20.68
N CYS A 720 -20.45 28.15 21.93
CA CYS A 720 -20.03 27.44 23.15
C CYS A 720 -20.76 26.11 23.40
N ARG A 721 -21.77 25.77 22.59
CA ARG A 721 -22.60 24.56 22.69
C ARG A 721 -23.45 24.44 23.97
N THR A 722 -23.44 25.42 24.87
CA THR A 722 -24.21 25.39 26.12
C THR A 722 -25.71 25.28 25.86
N CYS A 723 -26.23 26.08 24.94
CA CYS A 723 -27.64 26.07 24.51
C CYS A 723 -28.08 24.74 23.89
N VAL A 724 -27.21 24.07 23.12
CA VAL A 724 -27.44 22.75 22.54
C VAL A 724 -27.52 21.69 23.64
N ARG A 725 -26.56 21.69 24.58
CA ARG A 725 -26.53 20.74 25.71
C ARG A 725 -27.73 20.88 26.65
N ARG A 726 -28.28 22.08 26.78
CA ARG A 726 -29.38 22.40 27.69
C ARG A 726 -30.74 22.34 27.03
N CYS A 727 -30.83 22.18 25.70
CA CYS A 727 -32.09 22.14 24.99
C CYS A 727 -32.85 20.83 25.30
N PRO A 728 -34.01 20.88 25.98
CA PRO A 728 -34.74 19.68 26.38
C PRO A 728 -35.65 19.11 25.25
N GLY A 729 -35.34 19.41 23.99
CA GLY A 729 -36.10 18.91 22.84
C GLY A 729 -35.93 17.40 22.65
N PRO A 730 -36.79 16.74 21.86
CA PRO A 730 -36.72 15.29 21.63
C PRO A 730 -35.41 14.86 20.93
N ALA A 731 -34.93 13.66 21.28
CA ALA A 731 -33.71 12.97 20.86
C ALA A 731 -32.38 13.75 21.01
N ASP A 732 -32.18 14.82 20.24
CA ASP A 732 -30.93 15.60 20.13
C ASP A 732 -31.10 17.10 20.46
N GLY A 733 -32.30 17.52 20.89
CA GLY A 733 -32.64 18.93 21.10
C GLY A 733 -33.07 19.65 19.82
N ALA A 734 -33.51 20.90 19.98
CA ALA A 734 -34.00 21.75 18.87
C ALA A 734 -32.96 22.70 18.28
N LEU A 735 -31.75 22.68 18.85
CA LEU A 735 -30.63 23.51 18.41
C LEU A 735 -29.47 22.60 18.05
N VAL A 736 -28.96 22.72 16.84
CA VAL A 736 -27.80 21.97 16.34
C VAL A 736 -26.66 22.96 16.13
N LEU A 737 -25.45 22.59 16.57
CA LEU A 737 -24.25 23.39 16.30
C LEU A 737 -23.54 22.79 15.09
N ASP A 738 -23.57 23.52 13.98
CA ASP A 738 -22.78 23.22 12.80
C ASP A 738 -21.42 23.90 12.88
N LEU A 739 -20.36 23.14 12.62
CA LEU A 739 -18.98 23.64 12.55
C LEU A 739 -18.71 24.35 11.21
N LYS A 740 -19.69 25.12 10.73
CA LYS A 740 -19.59 25.98 9.55
C LYS A 740 -19.78 27.41 10.01
N TRP A 741 -18.92 28.30 9.53
CA TRP A 741 -19.00 29.71 9.84
C TRP A 741 -19.43 30.50 8.60
N SER A 742 -20.63 31.10 8.65
CA SER A 742 -21.12 31.91 7.54
C SER A 742 -20.52 33.31 7.55
N LEU A 743 -19.43 33.48 6.80
CA LEU A 743 -18.79 34.77 6.57
C LEU A 743 -19.71 35.80 5.90
N PRO A 744 -20.53 35.45 4.88
CA PRO A 744 -21.41 36.41 4.22
C PRO A 744 -22.38 37.11 5.17
N GLU A 745 -23.04 36.34 6.05
CA GLU A 745 -24.07 36.87 6.95
C GLU A 745 -23.47 37.76 8.04
N VAL A 746 -22.31 37.37 8.58
CA VAL A 746 -21.56 38.17 9.57
C VAL A 746 -21.10 39.49 8.96
N VAL A 747 -20.57 39.48 7.73
CA VAL A 747 -20.07 40.71 7.08
C VAL A 747 -21.23 41.63 6.64
N ARG A 748 -22.39 41.09 6.25
CA ARG A 748 -23.60 41.89 5.98
C ARG A 748 -24.15 42.58 7.22
N GLN A 749 -24.15 41.93 8.39
CA GLN A 749 -24.56 42.57 9.64
C GLN A 749 -23.60 43.71 10.05
N ILE A 750 -22.32 43.61 9.72
CA ILE A 750 -21.32 44.67 9.97
C ILE A 750 -21.54 45.88 9.06
N THR A 751 -21.70 45.66 7.75
CA THR A 751 -21.91 46.74 6.77
C THR A 751 -23.25 47.46 6.92
N SER A 752 -24.19 46.88 7.67
CA SER A 752 -25.48 47.52 8.01
C SER A 752 -25.48 48.23 9.37
N GLN A 753 -24.48 48.01 10.22
CA GLN A 753 -24.32 48.66 11.53
C GLN A 753 -23.17 49.68 11.58
N MET A 754 -22.21 49.64 10.65
CA MET A 754 -21.30 50.75 10.33
C MET A 754 -21.98 51.75 9.40
#